data_AF-A0A971MWC3-F1
#
_entry.id   AF-A0A971MWC3-F1
#
_cell.length_a   1.000
_cell.length_b   1.000
_cell.length_c   1.000
_cell.angle_alpha   90.00
_cell.angle_beta   90.00
_cell.angle_gamma   90.00
#
_symmetry.space_group_name_H-M   'P 1'
#
loop_
_entity.id
_entity.type
_entity.pdbx_description
1 polymer ?
#
loop_
_entity_poly.entity_id
_entity_poly.type
_entity_poly.pdbx_seq_one_letter_code
_entity_poly.pdbx_strand_id
1 'polypeptide(L)'
;MKKYICKRFMAIMLALGIVFGATFTPIAIVDVSAVGIDSGYQVGSTTAPYLDTIIGTSRNRLINELMNNQYRYLATPFAQKVSPYFTRDNTMNLGYGFNCTGFVMTALERSGADLSKIIPYPGATLPYSNLNKLSRFVVYNKAAKSYRFESKYALLNSGLAERGDLIIMQPKDWSVGYKDAHVGIFWGDYSSHDRFWHQTRPYGNAITTIFGYVTDPVYYLVKLSPSSYRSGSARIQAQDENGNPISPMNIQLLDKDKNLVKLTLTSNYRYKYDPAGSRTSVWVDGNGLTKIANLPVGQYYLRQISTVNGYIKKTTDRSIFIERNIEKFAEIINYKKIGSATISAKNEIGAPISNMNLLLLDANKNVVRLAINGNYRYKYSKTGDRTSIWTDETGLTKVTDLPTGQYYLRQVNTKDGLVKRTTDMPLFIEYHKDKQSQIINYRKIGSATIQAKNELGTPISNMNLLLLDANKNVVRLAINGNYRYKYSKTGDRTSIWTDEMGITQITDLPTGQYYLRQVNTKNGLVKRTTDRPLFIEFQKDKEAEIINVRRVGSATIRATDEKGNPIRPMNMALLDANKNVVKLSITSSYRYKYNPTGDRTSVWVDANGITQITDLPTGQYYLRQLSKVNGYVQRVTDRPLFIELQKDKAAEMINYSEK
;
A
#
# COMPACT_ATOMS: atom_id res chain seq x y z
N MET A 1 -3.84 30.14 50.74
CA MET A 1 -4.79 29.42 49.87
C MET A 1 -5.37 30.30 48.72
N LYS A 2 -4.59 31.25 48.16
CA LYS A 2 -4.98 32.13 47.02
C LYS A 2 -3.84 32.30 45.98
N LYS A 3 -3.06 31.23 45.71
CA LYS A 3 -1.95 31.25 44.73
C LYS A 3 -1.85 30.00 43.83
N TYR A 4 -2.83 29.08 43.87
CA TYR A 4 -2.81 27.83 43.10
C TYR A 4 -3.82 27.75 41.93
N ILE A 5 -4.48 28.86 41.56
CA ILE A 5 -5.54 28.84 40.52
C ILE A 5 -5.12 29.49 39.17
N CYS A 6 -3.99 30.22 39.08
CA CYS A 6 -3.66 30.94 37.83
C CYS A 6 -2.96 30.14 36.72
N LYS A 7 -2.40 28.95 36.97
CA LYS A 7 -1.72 28.16 35.90
C LYS A 7 -2.60 27.13 35.18
N ARG A 8 -3.76 26.77 35.74
CA ARG A 8 -4.72 25.84 35.09
C ARG A 8 -5.84 26.53 34.31
N PHE A 9 -6.12 27.81 34.56
CA PHE A 9 -7.15 28.56 33.80
C PHE A 9 -6.66 29.06 32.43
N MET A 10 -5.37 29.31 32.26
CA MET A 10 -4.81 29.82 30.99
C MET A 10 -4.75 28.75 29.89
N ALA A 11 -4.64 27.47 30.26
CA ALA A 11 -4.68 26.35 29.32
C ALA A 11 -6.12 26.02 28.84
N ILE A 12 -7.16 26.40 29.60
CA ILE A 12 -8.56 26.16 29.25
C ILE A 12 -9.11 27.25 28.32
N MET A 13 -8.62 28.49 28.41
CA MET A 13 -9.01 29.58 27.48
C MET A 13 -8.37 29.48 26.08
N LEU A 14 -7.23 28.80 25.94
CA LEU A 14 -6.64 28.53 24.61
C LEU A 14 -7.30 27.35 23.87
N ALA A 15 -8.03 26.48 24.58
CA ALA A 15 -8.71 25.32 23.99
C ALA A 15 -10.15 25.63 23.51
N LEU A 16 -10.72 26.79 23.89
CA LEU A 16 -12.08 27.20 23.49
C LEU A 16 -12.12 28.27 22.37
N GLY A 17 -10.97 28.79 21.95
CA GLY A 17 -10.87 29.81 20.89
C GLY A 17 -10.86 29.27 19.44
N ILE A 18 -10.95 27.94 19.24
CA ILE A 18 -10.91 27.33 17.90
C ILE A 18 -12.32 27.11 17.32
N VAL A 19 -13.40 27.39 18.06
CA VAL A 19 -14.78 27.08 17.61
C VAL A 19 -15.60 28.30 17.17
N PHE A 20 -15.24 29.53 17.52
CA PHE A 20 -15.92 30.73 16.98
C PHE A 20 -14.91 31.82 16.66
N GLY A 21 -14.75 32.11 15.36
CA GLY A 21 -13.84 33.13 14.86
C GLY A 21 -14.20 34.51 15.38
N ALA A 22 -13.41 35.01 16.34
CA ALA A 22 -13.43 36.40 16.77
C ALA A 22 -11.99 36.85 17.07
N THR A 23 -11.55 37.91 16.41
CA THR A 23 -10.27 38.58 16.64
C THR A 23 -10.33 39.36 17.95
N PHE A 24 -9.47 39.04 18.92
CA PHE A 24 -9.27 39.86 20.12
C PHE A 24 -7.99 40.69 19.98
N THR A 25 -8.12 42.01 20.09
CA THR A 25 -7.01 42.95 20.29
C THR A 25 -6.35 42.69 21.65
N PRO A 26 -5.02 42.68 21.77
CA PRO A 26 -4.36 42.45 23.05
C PRO A 26 -4.57 43.66 23.98
N ILE A 27 -5.16 43.40 25.15
CA ILE A 27 -5.16 44.34 26.28
C ILE A 27 -3.71 44.47 26.76
N ALA A 28 -3.22 45.70 26.85
CA ALA A 28 -1.92 46.02 27.41
C ALA A 28 -1.79 45.39 28.80
N ILE A 29 -0.82 44.49 28.95
CA ILE A 29 -0.40 44.01 30.25
C ILE A 29 0.24 45.20 30.95
N VAL A 30 -0.42 45.69 31.99
CA VAL A 30 0.14 46.65 32.94
C VAL A 30 1.44 46.05 33.48
N ASP A 31 2.53 46.77 33.26
CA ASP A 31 3.86 46.44 33.74
C ASP A 31 3.82 46.37 35.28
N VAL A 32 3.96 45.18 35.84
CA VAL A 32 4.19 44.99 37.27
C VAL A 32 5.69 44.94 37.51
N SER A 33 6.42 45.93 36.99
CA SER A 33 7.81 46.19 37.27
C SER A 33 7.97 46.97 38.59
N ALA A 34 7.41 46.45 39.69
CA ALA A 34 7.64 47.03 41.02
C ALA A 34 7.40 46.03 42.18
N VAL A 35 7.73 44.75 41.98
CA VAL A 35 8.10 43.87 43.08
C VAL A 35 9.36 43.16 42.62
N GLY A 36 10.53 43.69 43.01
CA GLY A 36 11.83 43.15 42.62
C GLY A 36 11.95 41.68 43.00
N ILE A 37 11.82 40.79 42.02
CA ILE A 37 12.17 39.38 42.16
C ILE A 37 13.69 39.33 42.01
N ASP A 38 14.41 39.21 43.12
CA ASP A 38 15.83 38.93 43.15
C ASP A 38 16.08 37.58 42.43
N SER A 39 16.48 37.67 41.15
CA SER A 39 16.78 36.51 40.30
C SER A 39 18.26 36.13 40.31
N GLY A 40 19.07 36.89 41.07
CA GLY A 40 20.52 36.85 41.04
C GLY A 40 21.13 37.24 39.69
N TYR A 41 22.35 37.77 39.71
CA TYR A 41 23.08 38.11 38.50
C TYR A 41 24.51 37.56 38.53
N GLN A 42 25.05 37.26 37.36
CA GLN A 42 26.44 36.79 37.26
C GLN A 42 27.40 37.93 37.62
N VAL A 43 28.37 37.62 38.47
CA VAL A 43 29.43 38.55 38.88
C VAL A 43 30.57 38.45 37.86
N GLY A 44 30.73 39.49 37.04
CA GLY A 44 31.79 39.58 36.02
C GLY A 44 31.42 39.02 34.65
N SER A 45 32.44 38.73 33.83
CA SER A 45 32.23 38.31 32.44
C SER A 45 31.47 37.00 32.35
N THR A 46 30.58 36.87 31.35
CA THR A 46 29.89 35.60 31.00
C THR A 46 30.86 34.47 30.65
N THR A 47 32.10 34.82 30.27
CA THR A 47 33.18 33.90 29.90
C THR A 47 34.12 33.53 31.06
N ALA A 48 33.85 33.97 32.29
CA ALA A 48 34.70 33.63 33.43
C ALA A 48 34.84 32.09 33.58
N PRO A 49 36.05 31.58 33.81
CA PRO A 49 36.28 30.15 33.98
C PRO A 49 35.68 29.62 35.30
N TYR A 50 35.46 28.32 35.37
CA TYR A 50 35.04 27.66 36.62
C TYR A 50 36.20 27.63 37.62
N LEU A 51 35.90 27.69 38.92
CA LEU A 51 36.94 27.76 39.96
C LEU A 51 37.88 26.54 39.90
N ASP A 52 37.34 25.35 39.69
CA ASP A 52 38.11 24.11 39.67
C ASP A 52 39.09 24.02 38.49
N THR A 53 38.77 24.62 37.34
CA THR A 53 39.68 24.67 36.19
C THR A 53 40.86 25.61 36.45
N ILE A 54 40.66 26.68 37.22
CA ILE A 54 41.74 27.60 37.61
C ILE A 54 42.72 26.89 38.55
N ILE A 55 42.20 26.32 39.64
CA ILE A 55 43.02 25.73 40.71
C ILE A 55 43.46 24.28 40.41
N GLY A 56 43.12 23.72 39.25
CA GLY A 56 43.62 22.40 38.83
C GLY A 56 42.99 21.19 39.53
N THR A 57 41.81 21.35 40.16
CA THR A 57 41.02 20.24 40.72
C THR A 57 39.83 19.87 39.80
N SER A 58 38.88 19.06 40.26
CA SER A 58 37.56 18.90 39.63
C SER A 58 36.48 18.76 40.69
N ARG A 59 35.24 19.15 40.36
CA ARG A 59 34.08 18.95 41.24
C ARG A 59 33.98 17.51 41.78
N ASN A 60 34.21 16.51 40.93
CA ASN A 60 34.14 15.10 41.35
C ASN A 60 35.22 14.74 42.36
N ARG A 61 36.45 15.25 42.19
CA ARG A 61 37.54 15.02 43.15
C ARG A 61 37.20 15.62 44.52
N LEU A 62 36.64 16.83 44.54
CA LEU A 62 36.18 17.49 45.78
C LEU A 62 35.06 16.69 46.47
N ILE A 63 34.04 16.27 45.73
CA ILE A 63 32.94 15.48 46.29
C ILE A 63 33.45 14.14 46.84
N ASN A 64 34.32 13.45 46.10
CA ASN A 64 34.88 12.17 46.53
C ASN A 64 35.73 12.31 47.79
N GLU A 65 36.57 13.34 47.89
CA GLU A 65 37.37 13.63 49.08
C GLU A 65 36.49 13.82 50.32
N LEU A 66 35.44 14.65 50.19
CA LEU A 66 34.49 14.91 51.28
C LEU A 66 33.70 13.65 51.68
N MET A 67 33.23 12.86 50.72
CA MET A 67 32.48 11.63 51.01
C MET A 67 33.37 10.56 51.67
N ASN A 68 34.58 10.34 51.15
CA ASN A 68 35.50 9.32 51.67
C ASN A 68 36.02 9.66 53.07
N ASN A 69 36.08 10.94 53.43
CA ASN A 69 36.57 11.41 54.72
C ASN A 69 35.47 12.07 55.57
N GLN A 70 34.19 11.79 55.27
CA GLN A 70 33.06 12.49 55.90
C GLN A 70 33.08 12.42 57.42
N TYR A 71 33.34 11.24 57.98
CA TYR A 71 33.42 11.06 59.44
C TYR A 71 34.50 11.94 60.07
N ARG A 72 35.66 12.10 59.41
CA ARG A 72 36.79 12.90 59.90
C ARG A 72 36.47 14.40 59.87
N TYR A 73 35.91 14.87 58.75
CA TYR A 73 35.50 16.26 58.64
C TYR A 73 34.45 16.60 59.70
N LEU A 74 33.37 15.82 59.81
CA LEU A 74 32.28 16.06 60.78
C LEU A 74 32.72 16.00 62.25
N ALA A 75 33.78 15.24 62.56
CA ALA A 75 34.36 15.20 63.90
C ALA A 75 35.28 16.40 64.23
N THR A 76 35.53 17.31 63.28
CA THR A 76 36.48 18.41 63.48
C THR A 76 35.84 19.62 64.18
N PRO A 77 36.32 20.03 65.38
CA PRO A 77 35.75 21.14 66.13
C PRO A 77 36.03 22.50 65.48
N PHE A 78 35.29 23.54 65.87
CA PHE A 78 35.54 24.91 65.43
C PHE A 78 36.78 25.50 66.12
N ALA A 79 37.64 26.20 65.37
CA ALA A 79 38.75 27.02 65.87
C ALA A 79 38.82 28.38 65.19
N GLN A 80 39.13 29.45 65.93
CA GLN A 80 39.21 30.83 65.39
C GLN A 80 40.46 31.07 64.53
N LYS A 81 41.60 30.53 64.95
CA LYS A 81 42.85 30.56 64.19
C LYS A 81 43.08 29.15 63.65
N VAL A 82 43.36 29.04 62.36
CA VAL A 82 43.69 27.75 61.74
C VAL A 82 45.00 27.27 62.32
N SER A 83 44.98 26.10 62.97
CA SER A 83 46.21 25.38 63.27
C SER A 83 46.66 24.67 62.00
N PRO A 84 47.93 24.77 61.61
CA PRO A 84 48.38 24.37 60.28
C PRO A 84 48.36 22.84 60.14
N TYR A 85 47.74 22.39 59.04
CA TYR A 85 47.82 21.07 58.40
C TYR A 85 47.21 19.86 59.15
N PHE A 86 46.16 19.28 58.54
CA PHE A 86 46.15 17.81 58.42
C PHE A 86 47.47 17.43 57.74
N THR A 87 48.35 16.69 58.41
CA THR A 87 49.57 16.22 57.76
C THR A 87 49.19 15.29 56.59
N ARG A 88 50.08 15.18 55.60
CA ARG A 88 49.87 14.42 54.34
C ARG A 88 49.70 12.91 54.58
N ASP A 89 49.92 12.50 55.83
CA ASP A 89 50.12 11.17 56.38
C ASP A 89 48.85 10.62 57.08
N ASN A 90 47.69 11.25 56.84
CA ASN A 90 46.36 10.76 57.22
C ASN A 90 46.10 10.60 58.73
N THR A 91 46.98 11.11 59.59
CA THR A 91 46.77 11.17 61.05
C THR A 91 46.06 12.47 61.42
N MET A 92 44.88 12.33 62.02
CA MET A 92 44.11 13.46 62.53
C MET A 92 44.41 13.59 64.02
N ASN A 93 45.18 14.61 64.41
CA ASN A 93 45.36 14.93 65.83
C ASN A 93 44.03 15.53 66.35
N LEU A 94 43.19 14.69 66.94
CA LEU A 94 41.95 15.10 67.61
C LEU A 94 42.29 16.13 68.70
N GLY A 95 41.91 17.39 68.45
CA GLY A 95 42.24 18.55 69.29
C GLY A 95 42.43 19.87 68.51
N TYR A 96 42.76 19.78 67.21
CA TYR A 96 42.87 20.94 66.31
C TYR A 96 41.57 21.14 65.49
N GLY A 97 41.16 22.39 65.27
CA GLY A 97 39.89 22.73 64.62
C GLY A 97 40.02 23.61 63.37
N PHE A 98 38.92 23.78 62.63
CA PHE A 98 38.84 24.66 61.47
C PHE A 98 38.04 25.95 61.77
N ASN A 99 38.34 27.02 61.03
CA ASN A 99 37.34 28.06 60.74
C ASN A 99 36.63 27.72 59.40
N CYS A 100 35.61 28.50 59.01
CA CYS A 100 34.84 28.30 57.78
C CYS A 100 35.72 28.16 56.52
N THR A 101 36.73 29.01 56.38
CA THR A 101 37.61 29.02 55.20
C THR A 101 38.62 27.88 55.22
N GLY A 102 39.19 27.57 56.39
CA GLY A 102 40.15 26.49 56.57
C GLY A 102 39.58 25.14 56.17
N PHE A 103 38.30 24.88 56.49
CA PHE A 103 37.61 23.67 56.04
C PHE A 103 37.53 23.61 54.50
N VAL A 104 36.99 24.65 53.86
CA VAL A 104 36.79 24.67 52.40
C VAL A 104 38.12 24.56 51.65
N MET A 105 39.14 25.28 52.11
CA MET A 105 40.47 25.24 51.49
C MET A 105 41.15 23.89 51.65
N THR A 106 41.06 23.28 52.84
CA THR A 106 41.62 21.94 53.08
C THR A 106 40.95 20.90 52.18
N ALA A 107 39.62 20.95 52.04
CA ALA A 107 38.89 20.04 51.15
C ALA A 107 39.28 20.22 49.67
N LEU A 108 39.47 21.47 49.23
CA LEU A 108 39.94 21.76 47.87
C LEU A 108 41.38 21.28 47.65
N GLU A 109 42.30 21.58 48.55
CA GLU A 109 43.70 21.16 48.46
C GLU A 109 43.82 19.63 48.42
N ARG A 110 43.11 18.91 49.31
CA ARG A 110 43.10 17.44 49.34
C ARG A 110 42.42 16.82 48.11
N SER A 111 41.55 17.56 47.44
CA SER A 111 41.03 17.16 46.12
C SER A 111 42.06 17.34 44.98
N GLY A 112 43.24 17.87 45.27
CA GLY A 112 44.33 18.14 44.33
C GLY A 112 44.33 19.56 43.76
N ALA A 113 43.73 20.53 44.45
CA ALA A 113 43.78 21.92 44.04
C ALA A 113 45.12 22.58 44.40
N ASP A 114 45.69 23.32 43.47
CA ASP A 114 46.77 24.28 43.69
C ASP A 114 46.18 25.63 44.14
N LEU A 115 46.14 25.83 45.45
CA LEU A 115 45.56 27.02 46.06
C LEU A 115 46.40 28.29 45.80
N SER A 116 47.68 28.16 45.39
CA SER A 116 48.54 29.31 45.09
C SER A 116 48.01 30.20 43.97
N LYS A 117 47.15 29.64 43.13
CA LYS A 117 46.47 30.35 42.04
C LYS A 117 45.34 31.28 42.49
N ILE A 118 44.92 31.22 43.76
CA ILE A 118 43.94 32.13 44.34
C ILE A 118 44.67 33.39 44.84
N ILE A 119 44.85 34.38 43.96
CA ILE A 119 45.65 35.58 44.24
C ILE A 119 44.72 36.81 44.38
N PRO A 120 44.59 37.43 45.57
CA PRO A 120 43.67 38.55 45.78
C PRO A 120 44.22 39.88 45.22
N TYR A 121 45.54 40.06 45.19
CA TYR A 121 46.28 41.16 44.56
C TYR A 121 47.75 40.73 44.34
N PRO A 122 48.49 41.35 43.39
CA PRO A 122 49.90 41.03 43.17
C PRO A 122 50.72 41.18 44.45
N GLY A 123 51.51 40.15 44.82
CA GLY A 123 52.36 40.16 46.02
C GLY A 123 51.69 39.82 47.36
N ALA A 124 50.41 39.41 47.38
CA ALA A 124 49.72 39.06 48.62
C ALA A 124 50.29 37.81 49.33
N THR A 125 50.70 37.96 50.60
CA THR A 125 51.20 36.87 51.46
C THR A 125 50.17 36.32 52.45
N LEU A 126 48.89 36.69 52.31
CA LEU A 126 47.82 36.23 53.22
C LEU A 126 47.67 34.70 53.17
N PRO A 127 47.52 34.03 54.34
CA PRO A 127 47.34 32.58 54.39
C PRO A 127 46.01 32.17 53.75
N TYR A 128 45.96 30.98 53.13
CA TYR A 128 44.76 30.49 52.44
C TYR A 128 43.55 30.32 53.36
N SER A 129 43.78 30.17 54.67
CA SER A 129 42.75 30.16 55.72
C SER A 129 42.00 31.48 55.91
N ASN A 130 42.36 32.54 55.18
CA ASN A 130 41.71 33.84 55.26
C ASN A 130 40.61 33.99 54.19
N LEU A 131 39.36 34.10 54.63
CA LEU A 131 38.20 34.25 53.73
C LEU A 131 38.34 35.46 52.79
N ASN A 132 38.98 36.53 53.26
CA ASN A 132 39.18 37.74 52.46
C ASN A 132 39.98 37.47 51.18
N LYS A 133 40.82 36.42 51.16
CA LYS A 133 41.59 36.01 49.98
C LYS A 133 40.68 35.42 48.89
N LEU A 134 39.85 34.44 49.25
CA LEU A 134 38.90 33.79 48.32
C LEU A 134 37.80 34.75 47.89
N SER A 135 37.25 35.49 48.84
CA SER A 135 36.25 36.53 48.61
C SER A 135 36.76 37.56 47.59
N ARG A 136 37.96 38.12 47.79
CA ARG A 136 38.56 39.07 46.85
C ARG A 136 38.77 38.49 45.47
N PHE A 137 39.31 37.28 45.39
CA PHE A 137 39.54 36.60 44.12
C PHE A 137 38.25 36.41 43.31
N VAL A 138 37.18 35.95 43.95
CA VAL A 138 35.93 35.62 43.25
C VAL A 138 35.02 36.83 43.06
N VAL A 139 34.82 37.63 44.11
CA VAL A 139 33.83 38.72 44.12
C VAL A 139 34.39 39.99 43.49
N TYR A 140 35.59 40.42 43.91
CA TYR A 140 36.15 41.70 43.50
C TYR A 140 36.93 41.60 42.18
N ASN A 141 37.81 40.60 42.08
CA ASN A 141 38.60 40.36 40.87
C ASN A 141 37.81 39.63 39.78
N LYS A 142 36.62 39.09 40.12
CA LYS A 142 35.72 38.41 39.17
C LYS A 142 36.42 37.27 38.42
N ALA A 143 37.40 36.64 39.06
CA ALA A 143 38.33 35.72 38.41
C ALA A 143 37.72 34.34 38.15
N ALA A 144 36.63 33.99 38.84
CA ALA A 144 35.91 32.75 38.67
C ALA A 144 34.41 33.01 38.48
N LYS A 145 33.75 32.12 37.72
CA LYS A 145 32.31 32.18 37.47
C LYS A 145 31.53 32.12 38.78
N SER A 146 30.79 33.19 39.07
CA SER A 146 29.99 33.29 40.29
C SER A 146 28.72 34.11 40.09
N TYR A 147 27.73 33.90 40.95
CA TYR A 147 26.42 34.59 40.92
C TYR A 147 26.14 35.22 42.28
N ARG A 148 25.65 36.46 42.29
CA ARG A 148 25.25 37.18 43.51
C ARG A 148 23.73 37.14 43.68
N PHE A 149 23.27 36.88 44.90
CA PHE A 149 21.87 36.89 45.31
C PHE A 149 21.69 37.72 46.58
N GLU A 150 20.59 38.45 46.69
CA GLU A 150 20.19 39.23 47.88
C GLU A 150 19.59 38.35 48.99
N SER A 151 19.22 37.11 48.67
CA SER A 151 18.67 36.18 49.66
C SER A 151 19.04 34.72 49.38
N LYS A 152 19.04 33.91 50.45
CA LYS A 152 19.15 32.44 50.34
C LYS A 152 18.08 31.84 49.44
N TYR A 153 16.84 32.33 49.56
CA TYR A 153 15.72 31.79 48.79
C TYR A 153 15.88 32.03 47.29
N ALA A 154 16.38 33.20 46.90
CA ALA A 154 16.71 33.49 45.50
C ALA A 154 17.79 32.55 44.97
N LEU A 155 18.87 32.34 45.73
CA LEU A 155 19.93 31.37 45.38
C LEU A 155 19.36 29.96 45.17
N LEU A 156 18.60 29.45 46.14
CA LEU A 156 18.04 28.09 46.08
C LEU A 156 17.06 27.91 44.92
N ASN A 157 16.22 28.92 44.65
CA ASN A 157 15.21 28.89 43.59
C ASN A 157 15.76 29.21 42.19
N SER A 158 17.02 29.67 42.08
CA SER A 158 17.65 30.01 40.79
C SER A 158 17.82 28.82 39.85
N GLY A 159 17.87 27.59 40.38
CA GLY A 159 18.22 26.38 39.63
C GLY A 159 19.72 26.23 39.35
N LEU A 160 20.56 27.15 39.83
CA LEU A 160 21.98 27.21 39.51
C LEU A 160 22.88 26.44 40.47
N ALA A 161 22.45 26.16 41.71
CA ALA A 161 23.29 25.51 42.72
C ALA A 161 23.44 24.00 42.46
N GLU A 162 24.68 23.52 42.47
CA GLU A 162 25.04 22.12 42.31
C GLU A 162 25.98 21.67 43.44
N ARG A 163 25.78 20.45 43.95
CA ARG A 163 26.65 19.88 45.02
C ARG A 163 28.13 20.08 44.69
N GLY A 164 28.88 20.68 45.61
CA GLY A 164 30.28 21.01 45.42
C GLY A 164 30.55 22.46 45.01
N ASP A 165 29.53 23.25 44.65
CA ASP A 165 29.67 24.71 44.52
C ASP A 165 30.01 25.34 45.88
N LEU A 166 30.71 26.47 45.87
CA LEU A 166 30.97 27.22 47.10
C LEU A 166 29.91 28.29 47.28
N ILE A 167 29.47 28.51 48.52
CA ILE A 167 28.60 29.66 48.86
C ILE A 167 29.39 30.54 49.82
N ILE A 168 29.61 31.80 49.42
CA ILE A 168 30.21 32.83 50.26
C ILE A 168 29.10 33.80 50.69
N MET A 169 28.98 34.03 52.00
CA MET A 169 28.05 34.99 52.61
C MET A 169 28.86 36.20 53.10
N GLN A 170 28.44 37.40 52.74
CA GLN A 170 29.06 38.65 53.20
C GLN A 170 28.00 39.60 53.71
N PRO A 171 28.28 40.43 54.72
CA PRO A 171 27.36 41.50 55.09
C PRO A 171 27.18 42.45 53.90
N LYS A 172 25.95 42.91 53.66
CA LYS A 172 25.69 43.95 52.66
C LYS A 172 26.45 45.24 52.94
N ASP A 173 26.56 45.58 54.22
CA ASP A 173 27.26 46.75 54.71
C ASP A 173 28.26 46.35 55.79
N TRP A 174 29.55 46.60 55.52
CA TRP A 174 30.65 46.30 56.43
C TRP A 174 30.82 47.35 57.56
N SER A 175 30.02 48.42 57.55
CA SER A 175 30.06 49.52 58.53
C SER A 175 29.16 49.31 59.76
N VAL A 176 28.24 48.35 59.74
CA VAL A 176 27.25 48.08 60.80
C VAL A 176 27.35 46.65 61.37
N GLY A 177 27.36 46.51 62.70
CA GLY A 177 27.24 45.23 63.41
C GLY A 177 28.50 44.35 63.49
N TYR A 178 28.30 43.07 63.83
CA TYR A 178 29.37 42.05 63.94
C TYR A 178 29.93 41.69 62.56
N LYS A 179 31.21 42.00 62.34
CA LYS A 179 31.89 41.90 61.04
C LYS A 179 32.46 40.50 60.80
N ASP A 180 31.63 39.58 60.33
CA ASP A 180 32.12 38.28 59.87
C ASP A 180 31.48 37.88 58.53
N ALA A 181 32.25 37.15 57.73
CA ALA A 181 31.80 36.57 56.47
C ALA A 181 31.89 35.04 56.57
N HIS A 182 31.07 34.33 55.82
CA HIS A 182 30.98 32.88 55.94
C HIS A 182 31.18 32.17 54.61
N VAL A 183 31.73 30.96 54.66
CA VAL A 183 31.89 30.13 53.46
C VAL A 183 31.65 28.66 53.79
N GLY A 184 31.15 27.96 52.78
CA GLY A 184 30.98 26.52 52.83
C GLY A 184 30.69 25.97 51.44
N ILE A 185 30.39 24.67 51.40
CA ILE A 185 30.17 23.91 50.18
C ILE A 185 28.68 23.56 50.12
N PHE A 186 28.01 23.95 49.03
CA PHE A 186 26.64 23.53 48.78
C PHE A 186 26.59 22.01 48.67
N TRP A 187 25.73 21.37 49.46
CA TRP A 187 25.66 19.92 49.60
C TRP A 187 24.31 19.32 49.15
N GLY A 188 23.43 20.15 48.58
CA GLY A 188 22.11 19.75 48.10
C GLY A 188 22.14 18.77 46.92
N ASP A 189 21.24 17.79 46.91
CA ASP A 189 21.04 16.88 45.77
C ASP A 189 20.47 17.59 44.53
N TYR A 190 19.78 18.71 44.72
CA TYR A 190 19.19 19.59 43.71
C TYR A 190 19.27 21.05 44.19
N SER A 191 19.15 22.03 43.28
CA SER A 191 19.45 23.45 43.58
C SER A 191 18.65 24.03 44.74
N SER A 192 17.39 23.62 44.92
CA SER A 192 16.54 24.09 46.02
C SER A 192 16.69 23.28 47.32
N HIS A 193 17.57 22.28 47.33
CA HIS A 193 17.83 21.45 48.51
C HIS A 193 18.76 22.22 49.46
N ASP A 194 18.18 22.84 50.49
CA ASP A 194 18.87 23.67 51.49
C ASP A 194 19.82 22.83 52.37
N ARG A 195 20.95 22.39 51.80
CA ARG A 195 22.02 21.65 52.48
C ARG A 195 23.36 22.30 52.23
N PHE A 196 24.10 22.51 53.31
CA PHE A 196 25.34 23.27 53.33
C PHE A 196 26.34 22.58 54.24
N TRP A 197 27.46 22.17 53.69
CA TRP A 197 28.56 21.63 54.46
C TRP A 197 29.54 22.76 54.77
N HIS A 198 29.68 23.08 56.05
CA HIS A 198 30.49 24.21 56.49
C HIS A 198 31.05 23.98 57.90
N GLN A 199 31.94 24.87 58.32
CA GLN A 199 32.47 24.90 59.67
C GLN A 199 31.89 26.11 60.41
N THR A 200 31.12 25.90 61.48
CA THR A 200 30.38 26.95 62.17
C THR A 200 30.38 26.77 63.69
N ARG A 201 30.07 27.82 64.46
CA ARG A 201 29.82 27.73 65.90
C ARG A 201 28.33 27.46 66.17
N PRO A 202 27.94 26.87 67.31
CA PRO A 202 28.74 26.00 68.18
C PRO A 202 29.00 24.60 67.56
N TYR A 203 28.44 24.30 66.38
CA TYR A 203 28.31 22.93 65.84
C TYR A 203 29.61 22.27 65.33
N GLY A 204 30.70 23.03 65.15
CA GLY A 204 31.89 22.50 64.50
C GLY A 204 31.67 22.32 63.00
N ASN A 205 32.24 21.25 62.43
CA ASN A 205 32.04 20.90 61.04
C ASN A 205 30.71 20.16 60.87
N ALA A 206 29.79 20.71 60.08
CA ALA A 206 28.44 20.17 60.00
C ALA A 206 27.85 20.29 58.60
N ILE A 207 26.86 19.43 58.34
CA ILE A 207 25.95 19.56 57.20
C ILE A 207 24.62 20.06 57.76
N THR A 208 24.27 21.30 57.44
CA THR A 208 23.08 22.00 57.95
C THR A 208 22.29 22.62 56.80
N THR A 209 21.25 23.39 57.11
CA THR A 209 20.73 24.37 56.16
C THR A 209 21.77 25.47 55.90
N ILE A 210 21.64 26.21 54.81
CA ILE A 210 22.50 27.34 54.50
C ILE A 210 22.22 28.45 55.53
N PHE A 211 23.20 28.68 56.41
CA PHE A 211 23.28 29.82 57.31
C PHE A 211 24.74 30.16 57.64
N GLY A 212 24.95 31.36 58.17
CA GLY A 212 26.18 31.84 58.78
C GLY A 212 25.82 32.98 59.73
N TYR A 213 26.62 33.22 60.78
CA TYR A 213 26.40 34.34 61.71
C TYR A 213 26.80 35.68 61.07
N VAL A 214 26.19 35.99 59.92
CA VAL A 214 26.42 37.17 59.10
C VAL A 214 25.16 38.02 59.13
N THR A 215 25.26 39.27 59.58
CA THR A 215 24.14 40.21 59.60
C THR A 215 23.79 40.63 58.17
N ASP A 216 22.51 40.49 57.80
CA ASP A 216 21.95 40.83 56.47
C ASP A 216 22.85 40.42 55.28
N PRO A 217 23.01 39.10 55.02
CA PRO A 217 24.00 38.60 54.09
C PRO A 217 23.56 38.71 52.62
N VAL A 218 24.53 39.02 51.75
CA VAL A 218 24.50 38.68 50.32
C VAL A 218 25.19 37.35 50.08
N TYR A 219 24.69 36.60 49.10
CA TYR A 219 25.15 35.24 48.80
C TYR A 219 25.84 35.21 47.44
N TYR A 220 27.09 34.75 47.42
CA TYR A 220 27.84 34.50 46.20
C TYR A 220 27.96 32.99 45.98
N LEU A 221 27.32 32.48 44.93
CA LEU A 221 27.44 31.10 44.48
C LEU A 221 28.61 31.00 43.51
N VAL A 222 29.72 30.39 43.93
CA VAL A 222 30.93 30.17 43.11
C VAL A 222 30.85 28.82 42.42
N LYS A 223 30.93 28.83 41.10
CA LYS A 223 30.71 27.64 40.28
C LYS A 223 31.98 26.83 40.08
N LEU A 224 31.85 25.52 40.30
CA LEU A 224 32.74 24.51 39.73
C LEU A 224 32.17 23.97 38.41
N SER A 225 33.01 23.35 37.59
CA SER A 225 32.61 22.74 36.32
C SER A 225 31.45 21.74 36.55
N PRO A 226 30.48 21.61 35.61
CA PRO A 226 29.35 20.71 35.77
C PRO A 226 29.80 19.27 36.08
N SER A 227 29.13 18.62 37.03
CA SER A 227 29.49 17.24 37.39
C SER A 227 29.18 16.27 36.23
N SER A 228 30.08 15.32 35.94
CA SER A 228 29.71 14.12 35.16
C SER A 228 28.71 13.24 35.92
N TYR A 229 28.56 13.48 37.23
CA TYR A 229 27.63 12.83 38.12
C TYR A 229 26.15 13.10 37.81
N ARG A 230 25.79 13.96 36.86
CA ARG A 230 24.42 14.11 36.33
C ARG A 230 24.29 13.70 34.87
N SER A 231 25.17 12.82 34.40
CA SER A 231 25.13 12.31 33.03
C SER A 231 24.86 10.81 32.98
N GLY A 232 24.28 10.38 31.88
CA GLY A 232 24.15 8.98 31.50
C GLY A 232 24.76 8.74 30.13
N SER A 233 24.45 7.61 29.53
CA SER A 233 24.84 7.32 28.15
C SER A 233 23.72 6.62 27.38
N ALA A 234 23.80 6.69 26.06
CA ALA A 234 22.91 5.98 25.16
C ALA A 234 23.71 4.98 24.33
N ARG A 235 23.26 3.72 24.28
CA ARG A 235 23.69 2.72 23.30
C ARG A 235 22.56 2.52 22.30
N ILE A 236 22.84 2.72 21.02
CA ILE A 236 21.84 2.71 19.95
C ILE A 236 22.15 1.56 19.00
N GLN A 237 21.13 0.76 18.69
CA GLN A 237 21.19 -0.35 17.73
C GLN A 237 20.29 -0.06 16.53
N ALA A 238 20.87 0.02 15.34
CA ALA A 238 20.18 0.03 14.07
C ALA A 238 19.99 -1.40 13.58
N GLN A 239 18.74 -1.80 13.33
CA GLN A 239 18.42 -3.15 12.91
C GLN A 239 17.17 -3.19 12.02
N ASP A 240 16.98 -4.32 11.34
CA ASP A 240 15.72 -4.63 10.67
C ASP A 240 14.67 -5.21 11.63
N GLU A 241 13.47 -5.47 11.12
CA GLU A 241 12.36 -6.04 11.88
C GLU A 241 12.64 -7.43 12.49
N ASN A 242 13.70 -8.12 12.05
CA ASN A 242 14.13 -9.42 12.56
C ASN A 242 15.39 -9.32 13.45
N GLY A 243 15.86 -8.10 13.75
CA GLY A 243 17.05 -7.88 14.57
C GLY A 243 18.38 -7.97 13.81
N ASN A 244 18.37 -8.08 12.47
CA ASN A 244 19.61 -8.06 11.71
C ASN A 244 20.20 -6.64 11.70
N PRO A 245 21.51 -6.47 11.95
CA PRO A 245 22.17 -5.17 11.91
C PRO A 245 21.96 -4.40 10.58
N ILE A 246 21.75 -3.09 10.67
CA ILE A 246 21.70 -2.20 9.51
C ILE A 246 22.83 -1.18 9.58
N SER A 247 23.66 -1.16 8.54
CA SER A 247 24.80 -0.25 8.40
C SER A 247 25.16 -0.02 6.92
N PRO A 248 25.65 1.17 6.53
CA PRO A 248 25.79 2.38 7.35
C PRO A 248 24.46 3.11 7.53
N MET A 249 24.23 3.69 8.70
CA MET A 249 23.03 4.48 9.00
C MET A 249 23.39 5.77 9.75
N ASN A 250 22.83 6.90 9.32
CA ASN A 250 23.03 8.21 9.94
C ASN A 250 21.81 8.61 10.80
N ILE A 251 22.09 9.06 12.01
CA ILE A 251 21.14 9.45 13.05
C ILE A 251 21.52 10.84 13.57
N GLN A 252 20.54 11.61 14.00
CA GLN A 252 20.73 12.81 14.81
C GLN A 252 20.16 12.61 16.21
N LEU A 253 20.84 13.15 17.21
CA LEU A 253 20.31 13.25 18.57
C LEU A 253 19.77 14.67 18.78
N LEU A 254 18.53 14.75 19.27
CA LEU A 254 17.83 15.98 19.56
C LEU A 254 17.55 16.06 21.07
N ASP A 255 17.62 17.27 21.63
CA ASP A 255 17.24 17.51 23.03
C ASP A 255 15.71 17.55 23.21
N LYS A 256 15.26 17.83 24.45
CA LYS A 256 13.83 17.94 24.80
C LYS A 256 13.07 19.00 23.98
N ASP A 257 13.78 20.03 23.51
CA ASP A 257 13.24 21.17 22.77
C ASP A 257 13.44 20.99 21.25
N LYS A 258 13.84 19.78 20.81
CA LYS A 258 14.11 19.41 19.42
C LYS A 258 15.30 20.12 18.76
N ASN A 259 16.21 20.69 19.55
CA ASN A 259 17.46 21.23 19.03
C ASN A 259 18.50 20.12 18.83
N LEU A 260 19.40 20.32 17.86
CA LEU A 260 20.50 19.38 17.62
C LEU A 260 21.47 19.37 18.79
N VAL A 261 21.73 18.17 19.32
CA VAL A 261 22.74 17.97 20.35
C VAL A 261 24.13 18.00 19.70
N LYS A 262 25.01 18.86 20.21
CA LYS A 262 26.41 18.95 19.81
C LYS A 262 27.23 17.85 20.47
N LEU A 263 28.05 17.18 19.67
CA LEU A 263 28.83 16.02 20.03
C LEU A 263 30.28 16.17 19.57
N THR A 264 31.16 15.39 20.20
CA THR A 264 32.53 15.15 19.75
C THR A 264 32.74 13.66 19.54
N LEU A 265 33.39 13.27 18.43
CA LEU A 265 33.76 11.88 18.17
C LEU A 265 34.97 11.54 19.05
N THR A 266 34.86 10.51 19.87
CA THR A 266 35.95 10.07 20.76
C THR A 266 36.77 8.92 20.19
N SER A 267 36.12 8.05 19.42
CA SER A 267 36.71 6.94 18.68
C SER A 267 35.70 6.46 17.62
N ASN A 268 36.08 5.50 16.77
CA ASN A 268 35.21 5.01 15.68
C ASN A 268 33.79 4.70 16.16
N TYR A 269 32.81 5.42 15.60
CA TYR A 269 31.38 5.32 15.91
C TYR A 269 30.99 5.54 17.38
N ARG A 270 31.87 6.14 18.19
CA ARG A 270 31.61 6.52 19.59
C ARG A 270 31.70 8.03 19.78
N TYR A 271 30.70 8.56 20.45
CA TYR A 271 30.48 9.98 20.62
C TYR A 271 30.39 10.33 22.11
N LYS A 272 30.65 11.59 22.44
CA LYS A 272 30.34 12.17 23.74
C LYS A 272 29.58 13.47 23.56
N TYR A 273 28.68 13.78 24.49
CA TYR A 273 28.08 15.10 24.60
C TYR A 273 29.16 16.16 24.79
N ASP A 274 29.09 17.21 23.98
CA ASP A 274 30.04 18.31 24.02
C ASP A 274 29.34 19.58 23.50
N PRO A 275 28.95 20.52 24.38
CA PRO A 275 28.26 21.74 23.95
C PRO A 275 29.14 22.65 23.06
N ALA A 276 30.47 22.49 23.11
CA ALA A 276 31.41 23.16 22.20
C ALA A 276 31.75 22.31 20.96
N GLY A 277 31.26 21.07 20.89
CA GLY A 277 31.49 20.15 19.79
C GLY A 277 30.85 20.62 18.47
N SER A 278 31.40 20.15 17.35
CA SER A 278 30.93 20.51 16.00
C SER A 278 30.08 19.43 15.34
N ARG A 279 29.99 18.22 15.90
CA ARG A 279 29.26 17.11 15.27
C ARG A 279 27.81 17.05 15.72
N THR A 280 26.92 16.83 14.75
CA THR A 280 25.49 16.58 14.98
C THR A 280 25.02 15.26 14.35
N SER A 281 25.83 14.66 13.48
CA SER A 281 25.57 13.36 12.86
C SER A 281 26.27 12.22 13.60
N VAL A 282 25.49 11.18 13.89
CA VAL A 282 25.88 9.94 14.55
C VAL A 282 25.74 8.79 13.56
N TRP A 283 26.84 8.10 13.30
CA TRP A 283 26.87 6.93 12.43
C TRP A 283 26.97 5.66 13.27
N VAL A 284 26.35 4.59 12.77
CA VAL A 284 26.49 3.24 13.34
C VAL A 284 27.60 2.45 12.66
N ASP A 285 28.23 1.55 13.41
CA ASP A 285 29.27 0.65 12.92
C ASP A 285 28.70 -0.49 12.06
N GLY A 286 29.54 -1.43 11.61
CA GLY A 286 29.14 -2.57 10.78
C GLY A 286 28.14 -3.53 11.46
N ASN A 287 28.08 -3.51 12.80
CA ASN A 287 27.11 -4.27 13.60
C ASN A 287 25.87 -3.43 13.92
N GLY A 288 25.69 -2.26 13.29
CA GLY A 288 24.57 -1.37 13.51
C GLY A 288 24.62 -0.67 14.87
N LEU A 289 25.76 -0.65 15.56
CA LEU A 289 25.89 -0.11 16.91
C LEU A 289 26.54 1.27 16.93
N THR A 290 26.11 2.10 17.88
CA THR A 290 26.83 3.33 18.28
C THR A 290 26.58 3.63 19.77
N LYS A 291 27.46 4.44 20.36
CA LYS A 291 27.36 4.89 21.75
C LYS A 291 27.59 6.39 21.87
N ILE A 292 26.75 7.05 22.66
CA ILE A 292 26.84 8.47 23.02
C ILE A 292 26.99 8.59 24.54
N ALA A 293 28.15 9.02 25.02
CA ALA A 293 28.48 9.14 26.43
C ALA A 293 28.25 10.56 26.99
N ASN A 294 28.22 10.68 28.31
CA ASN A 294 28.15 11.93 29.07
C ASN A 294 26.94 12.82 28.74
N LEU A 295 25.82 12.22 28.32
CA LEU A 295 24.58 12.95 28.05
C LEU A 295 23.98 13.47 29.37
N PRO A 296 23.69 14.77 29.50
CA PRO A 296 22.94 15.29 30.65
C PRO A 296 21.63 14.53 30.85
N VAL A 297 21.27 14.23 32.10
CA VAL A 297 19.98 13.60 32.43
C VAL A 297 18.83 14.41 31.84
N GLY A 298 17.91 13.71 31.16
CA GLY A 298 16.77 14.36 30.52
C GLY A 298 16.23 13.59 29.32
N GLN A 299 15.21 14.19 28.70
CA GLN A 299 14.55 13.64 27.52
C GLN A 299 15.30 14.03 26.24
N TYR A 300 15.48 13.05 25.36
CA TYR A 300 16.06 13.21 24.03
C TYR A 300 15.23 12.49 22.97
N TYR A 301 15.57 12.75 21.70
CA TYR A 301 14.99 12.06 20.56
C TYR A 301 16.05 11.65 19.54
N LEU A 302 15.91 10.45 19.01
CA LEU A 302 16.72 9.92 17.92
C LEU A 302 15.97 10.14 16.62
N ARG A 303 16.54 10.97 15.74
CA ARG A 303 16.01 11.22 14.40
C ARG A 303 16.83 10.44 13.39
N GLN A 304 16.18 9.55 12.67
CA GLN A 304 16.82 8.87 11.55
C GLN A 304 16.99 9.84 10.38
N ILE A 305 18.18 9.89 9.77
CA ILE A 305 18.48 10.77 8.63
C ILE A 305 18.56 9.99 7.33
N SER A 306 19.14 8.80 7.37
CA SER A 306 19.20 7.88 6.23
C SER A 306 18.92 6.45 6.67
N THR A 307 18.65 5.59 5.70
CA THR A 307 18.68 4.13 5.83
C THR A 307 19.35 3.55 4.59
N VAL A 308 19.68 2.26 4.62
CA VAL A 308 20.32 1.56 3.50
C VAL A 308 19.31 1.23 2.39
N ASN A 309 19.79 1.09 1.16
CA ASN A 309 18.94 0.72 0.01
C ASN A 309 18.16 -0.56 0.29
N GLY A 310 16.87 -0.56 -0.05
CA GLY A 310 15.96 -1.66 0.24
C GLY A 310 15.23 -1.56 1.57
N TYR A 311 15.48 -0.53 2.39
CA TYR A 311 14.74 -0.26 3.63
C TYR A 311 14.03 1.09 3.60
N ILE A 312 13.05 1.25 4.50
CA ILE A 312 12.30 2.50 4.68
C ILE A 312 12.86 3.27 5.86
N LYS A 313 13.16 4.55 5.59
CA LYS A 313 13.49 5.52 6.61
C LYS A 313 12.22 5.86 7.39
N LYS A 314 12.28 5.72 8.71
CA LYS A 314 11.22 6.20 9.59
C LYS A 314 11.30 7.72 9.73
N THR A 315 10.18 8.41 9.58
CA THR A 315 10.10 9.88 9.70
C THR A 315 9.83 10.35 11.13
N THR A 316 9.41 9.44 12.01
CA THR A 316 9.13 9.75 13.42
C THR A 316 10.37 9.54 14.30
N ASP A 317 10.67 10.54 15.12
CA ASP A 317 11.78 10.47 16.07
C ASP A 317 11.45 9.47 17.21
N ARG A 318 12.45 8.69 17.65
CA ARG A 318 12.30 7.80 18.82
C ARG A 318 12.70 8.54 20.10
N SER A 319 11.84 8.54 21.12
CA SER A 319 12.15 9.10 22.43
C SER A 319 13.13 8.21 23.21
N ILE A 320 14.04 8.84 23.96
CA ILE A 320 14.92 8.17 24.93
C ILE A 320 15.11 9.10 26.13
N PHE A 321 14.91 8.58 27.35
CA PHE A 321 15.15 9.33 28.59
C PHE A 321 16.46 8.88 29.20
N ILE A 322 17.42 9.80 29.34
CA ILE A 322 18.74 9.52 29.91
C ILE A 322 18.69 9.69 31.42
N GLU A 323 19.15 8.66 32.13
CA GLU A 323 19.22 8.63 33.58
C GLU A 323 20.67 8.67 34.07
N ARG A 324 20.84 9.08 35.32
CA ARG A 324 22.14 9.27 35.97
C ARG A 324 22.87 7.93 36.05
N ASN A 325 24.13 7.89 35.57
CA ASN A 325 25.01 6.72 35.63
C ASN A 325 24.44 5.44 34.99
N ILE A 326 23.43 5.56 34.11
CA ILE A 326 22.82 4.44 33.42
C ILE A 326 23.13 4.55 31.92
N GLU A 327 23.52 3.43 31.32
CA GLU A 327 23.51 3.27 29.86
C GLU A 327 22.12 2.85 29.42
N LYS A 328 21.42 3.73 28.69
CA LYS A 328 20.11 3.45 28.13
C LYS A 328 20.25 2.86 26.75
N PHE A 329 19.55 1.76 26.52
CA PHE A 329 19.49 1.11 25.22
C PHE A 329 18.31 1.64 24.41
N ALA A 330 18.53 1.90 23.12
CA ALA A 330 17.48 2.25 22.17
C ALA A 330 17.74 1.58 20.82
N GLU A 331 16.67 1.20 20.14
CA GLU A 331 16.77 0.59 18.80
C GLU A 331 16.21 1.53 17.73
N ILE A 332 16.66 1.39 16.50
CA ILE A 332 16.04 1.99 15.34
C ILE A 332 15.73 0.83 14.40
N ILE A 333 14.45 0.45 14.40
CA ILE A 333 13.92 -0.63 13.57
C ILE A 333 13.57 -0.06 12.20
N ASN A 334 14.15 -0.64 11.17
CA ASN A 334 13.84 -0.33 9.78
C ASN A 334 13.07 -1.50 9.16
N TYR A 335 12.20 -1.20 8.21
CA TYR A 335 11.42 -2.21 7.51
C TYR A 335 11.87 -2.33 6.07
N LYS A 336 12.00 -3.57 5.58
CA LYS A 336 12.33 -3.83 4.17
C LYS A 336 11.24 -3.26 3.25
N LYS A 337 11.65 -2.70 2.11
CA LYS A 337 10.79 -2.27 1.00
C LYS A 337 10.31 -3.49 0.22
N ILE A 338 9.50 -4.30 0.85
CA ILE A 338 8.91 -5.50 0.27
C ILE A 338 7.40 -5.46 0.31
N GLY A 339 6.77 -6.20 -0.60
CA GLY A 339 5.35 -6.50 -0.62
C GLY A 339 5.13 -7.96 -0.97
N SER A 340 3.89 -8.30 -1.30
CA SER A 340 3.52 -9.63 -1.76
C SER A 340 2.51 -9.55 -2.89
N ALA A 341 2.31 -10.65 -3.59
CA ALA A 341 1.24 -10.79 -4.55
C ALA A 341 0.53 -12.12 -4.39
N THR A 342 -0.80 -12.05 -4.43
CA THR A 342 -1.68 -13.20 -4.54
C THR A 342 -2.26 -13.20 -5.94
N ILE A 343 -1.99 -14.27 -6.69
CA ILE A 343 -2.43 -14.45 -8.07
C ILE A 343 -3.56 -15.46 -8.10
N SER A 344 -4.67 -15.07 -8.72
CA SER A 344 -5.80 -15.94 -9.02
C SER A 344 -5.87 -16.23 -10.51
N ALA A 345 -6.11 -17.49 -10.86
CA ALA A 345 -6.31 -17.94 -12.22
C ALA A 345 -7.69 -18.57 -12.34
N LYS A 346 -8.51 -18.03 -13.25
CA LYS A 346 -9.86 -18.52 -13.49
C LYS A 346 -10.26 -18.37 -14.95
N ASN A 347 -11.33 -19.02 -15.36
CA ASN A 347 -11.91 -18.80 -16.68
C ASN A 347 -12.90 -17.62 -16.69
N GLU A 348 -13.49 -17.34 -17.84
CA GLU A 348 -14.40 -16.19 -18.04
C GLU A 348 -15.74 -16.29 -17.27
N ILE A 349 -16.09 -17.48 -16.78
CA ILE A 349 -17.26 -17.72 -15.92
C ILE A 349 -16.90 -17.85 -14.43
N GLY A 350 -15.63 -17.63 -14.08
CA GLY A 350 -15.15 -17.62 -12.70
C GLY A 350 -14.68 -18.97 -12.14
N ALA A 351 -14.70 -20.05 -12.93
CA ALA A 351 -14.22 -21.36 -12.48
C ALA A 351 -12.68 -21.35 -12.34
N PRO A 352 -12.13 -21.90 -11.24
CA PRO A 352 -10.70 -21.86 -10.96
C PRO A 352 -9.88 -22.70 -11.96
N ILE A 353 -8.65 -22.26 -12.23
CA ILE A 353 -7.69 -22.98 -13.08
C ILE A 353 -6.51 -23.42 -12.22
N SER A 354 -6.48 -24.71 -11.90
CA SER A 354 -5.40 -25.33 -11.16
C SER A 354 -4.19 -25.69 -12.03
N ASN A 355 -3.03 -25.85 -11.40
CA ASN A 355 -1.77 -26.24 -12.03
C ASN A 355 -1.32 -25.31 -13.17
N MET A 356 -1.77 -24.05 -13.16
CA MET A 356 -1.31 -23.04 -14.11
C MET A 356 0.13 -22.64 -13.76
N ASN A 357 1.06 -22.91 -14.67
CA ASN A 357 2.46 -22.52 -14.58
C ASN A 357 2.63 -21.08 -15.06
N LEU A 358 3.21 -20.25 -14.21
CA LEU A 358 3.56 -18.87 -14.47
C LEU A 358 5.06 -18.64 -14.22
N LEU A 359 5.65 -17.72 -14.96
CA LEU A 359 6.93 -17.10 -14.61
C LEU A 359 6.65 -15.70 -14.04
N LEU A 360 7.35 -15.36 -12.95
CA LEU A 360 7.45 -13.98 -12.48
C LEU A 360 8.67 -13.34 -13.12
N LEU A 361 8.48 -12.19 -13.76
CA LEU A 361 9.53 -11.43 -14.43
C LEU A 361 9.72 -10.08 -13.73
N ASP A 362 10.96 -9.60 -13.67
CA ASP A 362 11.28 -8.26 -13.18
C ASP A 362 10.94 -7.16 -14.21
N ALA A 363 11.21 -5.90 -13.86
CA ALA A 363 10.99 -4.75 -14.74
C ALA A 363 11.74 -4.86 -16.09
N ASN A 364 12.89 -5.55 -16.12
CA ASN A 364 13.72 -5.77 -17.29
C ASN A 364 13.36 -7.07 -18.04
N LYS A 365 12.25 -7.73 -17.68
CA LYS A 365 11.77 -9.00 -18.25
C LYS A 365 12.68 -10.21 -17.97
N ASN A 366 13.58 -10.12 -17.00
CA ASN A 366 14.35 -11.28 -16.54
C ASN A 366 13.51 -12.12 -15.58
N VAL A 367 13.72 -13.44 -15.61
CA VAL A 367 13.03 -14.37 -14.71
C VAL A 367 13.51 -14.17 -13.27
N VAL A 368 12.56 -13.96 -12.37
CA VAL A 368 12.81 -13.82 -10.94
C VAL A 368 13.07 -15.19 -10.31
N ARG A 369 14.15 -15.30 -9.53
CA ARG A 369 14.43 -16.47 -8.71
C ARG A 369 13.62 -16.44 -7.41
N LEU A 370 13.11 -17.60 -7.03
CA LEU A 370 12.19 -17.81 -5.92
C LEU A 370 12.62 -19.03 -5.11
N ALA A 371 12.20 -19.10 -3.85
CA ALA A 371 12.28 -20.28 -3.01
C ALA A 371 10.86 -20.75 -2.63
N ILE A 372 10.72 -22.04 -2.34
CA ILE A 372 9.46 -22.60 -1.83
C ILE A 372 9.18 -22.03 -0.44
N ASN A 373 7.93 -21.64 -0.20
CA ASN A 373 7.43 -21.12 1.09
C ASN A 373 6.10 -21.81 1.48
N GLY A 374 5.99 -23.10 1.18
CA GLY A 374 4.78 -23.92 1.37
C GLY A 374 4.16 -24.39 0.05
N ASN A 375 3.06 -25.13 0.14
CA ASN A 375 2.34 -25.62 -1.04
C ASN A 375 1.80 -24.46 -1.88
N TYR A 376 2.21 -24.41 -3.15
CA TYR A 376 1.85 -23.34 -4.11
C TYR A 376 2.14 -21.91 -3.59
N ARG A 377 3.08 -21.80 -2.65
CA ARG A 377 3.53 -20.55 -2.04
C ARG A 377 5.03 -20.40 -2.22
N TYR A 378 5.44 -19.19 -2.58
CA TYR A 378 6.81 -18.87 -2.93
C TYR A 378 7.24 -17.60 -2.22
N LYS A 379 8.56 -17.43 -2.08
CA LYS A 379 9.16 -16.19 -1.60
C LYS A 379 10.27 -15.76 -2.54
N TYR A 380 10.43 -14.45 -2.70
CA TYR A 380 11.56 -13.90 -3.44
C TYR A 380 12.89 -14.38 -2.84
N SER A 381 13.81 -14.81 -3.70
CA SER A 381 15.16 -15.19 -3.28
C SER A 381 16.15 -15.01 -4.41
N LYS A 382 17.19 -14.19 -4.21
CA LYS A 382 18.26 -13.98 -5.21
C LYS A 382 18.97 -15.28 -5.59
N THR A 383 19.04 -16.24 -4.66
CA THR A 383 19.71 -17.55 -4.83
C THR A 383 18.72 -18.70 -4.91
N GLY A 384 17.42 -18.40 -5.07
CA GLY A 384 16.37 -19.41 -5.18
C GLY A 384 16.57 -20.36 -6.36
N ASP A 385 16.10 -21.59 -6.20
CA ASP A 385 16.13 -22.68 -7.17
C ASP A 385 14.87 -22.71 -8.06
N ARG A 386 13.82 -21.96 -7.70
CA ARG A 386 12.55 -21.91 -8.44
C ARG A 386 12.47 -20.69 -9.34
N THR A 387 11.93 -20.90 -10.54
CA THR A 387 11.64 -19.86 -11.54
C THR A 387 10.17 -19.84 -11.95
N SER A 388 9.51 -20.99 -11.82
CA SER A 388 8.08 -21.16 -12.06
C SER A 388 7.30 -21.16 -10.75
N ILE A 389 6.07 -20.64 -10.83
CA ILE A 389 5.06 -20.72 -9.79
C ILE A 389 3.81 -21.38 -10.36
N TRP A 390 3.12 -22.16 -9.54
CA TRP A 390 1.92 -22.89 -9.94
C TRP A 390 0.73 -22.49 -9.09
N THR A 391 -0.47 -22.50 -9.69
CA THR A 391 -1.73 -22.35 -8.96
C THR A 391 -2.19 -23.67 -8.35
N ASP A 392 -2.79 -23.59 -7.16
CA ASP A 392 -3.40 -24.72 -6.48
C ASP A 392 -4.75 -25.14 -7.09
N GLU A 393 -5.45 -26.09 -6.47
CA GLU A 393 -6.77 -26.59 -6.91
C GLU A 393 -7.86 -25.50 -6.96
N THR A 394 -7.71 -24.45 -6.15
CA THR A 394 -8.60 -23.27 -6.12
C THR A 394 -8.17 -22.19 -7.11
N GLY A 395 -7.11 -22.42 -7.88
CA GLY A 395 -6.57 -21.47 -8.84
C GLY A 395 -5.76 -20.36 -8.21
N LEU A 396 -5.26 -20.52 -6.98
CA LEU A 396 -4.52 -19.49 -6.26
C LEU A 396 -3.03 -19.82 -6.13
N THR A 397 -2.19 -18.79 -6.11
CA THR A 397 -0.77 -18.87 -5.70
C THR A 397 -0.34 -17.57 -5.04
N LYS A 398 0.69 -17.61 -4.19
CA LYS A 398 1.19 -16.43 -3.49
C LYS A 398 2.71 -16.34 -3.53
N VAL A 399 3.21 -15.12 -3.76
CA VAL A 399 4.64 -14.78 -3.70
C VAL A 399 4.86 -13.69 -2.66
N THR A 400 5.71 -13.95 -1.67
CA THR A 400 6.06 -13.01 -0.59
C THR A 400 7.46 -12.42 -0.77
N ASP A 401 7.78 -11.43 0.06
CA ASP A 401 9.11 -10.80 0.17
C ASP A 401 9.62 -10.16 -1.11
N LEU A 402 8.72 -9.81 -2.03
CA LEU A 402 9.06 -9.19 -3.30
C LEU A 402 9.51 -7.75 -3.06
N PRO A 403 10.72 -7.34 -3.49
CA PRO A 403 11.09 -5.93 -3.51
C PRO A 403 10.02 -5.10 -4.22
N THR A 404 9.64 -3.95 -3.66
CA THR A 404 8.65 -3.07 -4.28
C THR A 404 9.09 -2.62 -5.67
N GLY A 405 8.15 -2.57 -6.61
CA GLY A 405 8.44 -2.17 -7.99
C GLY A 405 7.56 -2.89 -9.02
N GLN A 406 7.92 -2.70 -10.29
CA GLN A 406 7.22 -3.30 -11.42
C GLN A 406 7.73 -4.72 -11.71
N TYR A 407 6.79 -5.63 -11.89
CA TYR A 407 6.98 -7.01 -12.32
C TYR A 407 5.99 -7.35 -13.44
N TYR A 408 6.14 -8.55 -13.98
CA TYR A 408 5.19 -9.12 -14.92
C TYR A 408 4.96 -10.61 -14.66
N LEU A 409 3.76 -11.08 -14.95
CA LEU A 409 3.40 -12.50 -14.92
C LEU A 409 3.31 -13.00 -16.36
N ARG A 410 4.11 -14.01 -16.70
CA ARG A 410 4.05 -14.69 -18.00
C ARG A 410 3.41 -16.05 -17.84
N GLN A 411 2.34 -16.29 -18.59
CA GLN A 411 1.70 -17.61 -18.62
C GLN A 411 2.52 -18.60 -19.46
N VAL A 412 2.87 -19.74 -18.88
CA VAL A 412 3.67 -20.78 -19.56
C VAL A 412 2.78 -21.84 -20.20
N ASN A 413 1.75 -22.30 -19.48
CA ASN A 413 0.80 -23.31 -19.96
C ASN A 413 -0.65 -22.81 -19.83
N THR A 414 -1.58 -23.57 -20.40
CA THR A 414 -3.01 -23.42 -20.13
C THR A 414 -3.65 -24.80 -20.08
N LYS A 415 -4.80 -24.91 -19.43
CA LYS A 415 -5.56 -26.16 -19.36
C LYS A 415 -6.24 -26.44 -20.71
N ASP A 416 -6.40 -27.71 -21.05
CA ASP A 416 -7.10 -28.12 -22.28
C ASP A 416 -8.49 -27.49 -22.38
N GLY A 417 -8.84 -27.07 -23.59
CA GLY A 417 -10.07 -26.34 -23.85
C GLY A 417 -10.05 -24.87 -23.45
N LEU A 418 -8.93 -24.31 -22.95
CA LEU A 418 -8.75 -22.88 -22.72
C LEU A 418 -7.74 -22.27 -23.70
N VAL A 419 -7.86 -20.96 -23.95
CA VAL A 419 -6.91 -20.18 -24.75
C VAL A 419 -5.81 -19.64 -23.83
N LYS A 420 -4.55 -19.98 -24.12
CA LYS A 420 -3.37 -19.46 -23.41
C LYS A 420 -3.21 -17.97 -23.72
N ARG A 421 -2.96 -17.14 -22.70
CA ARG A 421 -2.55 -15.75 -22.89
C ARG A 421 -1.11 -15.70 -23.41
N THR A 422 -0.87 -14.92 -24.45
CA THR A 422 0.47 -14.74 -25.06
C THR A 422 1.20 -13.49 -24.56
N THR A 423 0.49 -12.56 -23.92
CA THR A 423 1.04 -11.30 -23.40
C THR A 423 1.34 -11.40 -21.91
N ASP A 424 2.44 -10.77 -21.50
CA ASP A 424 2.82 -10.63 -20.10
C ASP A 424 1.86 -9.68 -19.37
N MET A 425 1.41 -10.05 -18.18
CA MET A 425 0.50 -9.23 -17.37
C MET A 425 1.29 -8.37 -16.37
N PRO A 426 1.10 -7.04 -16.32
CA PRO A 426 1.81 -6.18 -15.37
C PRO A 426 1.39 -6.47 -13.93
N LEU A 427 2.35 -6.39 -13.01
CA LEU A 427 2.16 -6.57 -11.58
C LEU A 427 3.02 -5.55 -10.84
N PHE A 428 2.39 -4.56 -10.20
CA PHE A 428 3.12 -3.59 -9.38
C PHE A 428 3.03 -3.98 -7.90
N ILE A 429 4.18 -4.14 -7.26
CA ILE A 429 4.31 -4.51 -5.85
C ILE A 429 4.52 -3.26 -5.02
N GLU A 430 3.57 -3.00 -4.14
CA GLU A 430 3.60 -1.89 -3.19
C GLU A 430 4.10 -2.34 -1.82
N TYR A 431 4.64 -1.39 -1.06
CA TYR A 431 5.18 -1.65 0.27
C TYR A 431 4.12 -2.18 1.23
N HIS A 432 4.41 -3.31 1.89
CA HIS A 432 3.55 -4.00 2.86
C HIS A 432 2.13 -4.30 2.40
N LYS A 433 1.85 -4.22 1.09
CA LYS A 433 0.57 -4.61 0.53
C LYS A 433 0.67 -5.99 -0.11
N ASP A 434 -0.47 -6.67 -0.12
CA ASP A 434 -0.67 -7.89 -0.92
C ASP A 434 -1.41 -7.52 -2.20
N LYS A 435 -0.69 -7.49 -3.31
CA LYS A 435 -1.26 -7.19 -4.61
C LYS A 435 -2.11 -8.37 -5.08
N GLN A 436 -3.42 -8.15 -5.14
CA GLN A 436 -4.33 -9.09 -5.79
C GLN A 436 -4.21 -8.94 -7.30
N SER A 437 -3.96 -10.06 -7.98
CA SER A 437 -3.81 -10.14 -9.44
C SER A 437 -4.65 -11.28 -9.99
N GLN A 438 -5.18 -11.11 -11.19
CA GLN A 438 -6.11 -12.07 -11.78
C GLN A 438 -5.77 -12.36 -13.23
N ILE A 439 -5.61 -13.64 -13.55
CA ILE A 439 -5.45 -14.16 -14.90
C ILE A 439 -6.78 -14.79 -15.33
N ILE A 440 -7.33 -14.29 -16.44
CA ILE A 440 -8.52 -14.84 -17.07
C ILE A 440 -8.10 -15.54 -18.37
N ASN A 441 -8.39 -16.83 -18.47
CA ASN A 441 -8.30 -17.60 -19.72
C ASN A 441 -9.70 -17.89 -20.25
N TYR A 442 -9.88 -17.86 -21.56
CA TYR A 442 -11.19 -18.06 -22.17
C TYR A 442 -11.34 -19.50 -22.67
N ARG A 443 -12.52 -20.11 -22.47
CA ARG A 443 -12.85 -21.39 -23.10
C ARG A 443 -12.76 -21.30 -24.64
N LYS A 444 -12.16 -22.29 -25.28
CA LYS A 444 -12.09 -22.48 -26.74
C LYS A 444 -13.45 -22.90 -27.29
N ILE A 445 -14.40 -21.97 -27.24
CA ILE A 445 -15.77 -22.16 -27.70
C ILE A 445 -16.18 -21.07 -28.68
N GLY A 446 -17.17 -21.37 -29.52
CA GLY A 446 -17.91 -20.43 -30.34
C GLY A 446 -19.40 -20.76 -30.30
N SER A 447 -20.15 -20.17 -31.23
CA SER A 447 -21.57 -20.45 -31.42
C SER A 447 -21.91 -20.61 -32.89
N ALA A 448 -23.12 -21.08 -33.16
CA ALA A 448 -23.66 -21.13 -34.51
C ALA A 448 -25.11 -20.66 -34.53
N THR A 449 -25.45 -19.91 -35.56
CA THR A 449 -26.82 -19.54 -35.92
C THR A 449 -27.15 -20.18 -37.25
N ILE A 450 -28.21 -21.00 -37.28
CA ILE A 450 -28.58 -21.83 -38.42
C ILE A 450 -29.91 -21.32 -38.96
N GLN A 451 -29.95 -20.97 -40.25
CA GLN A 451 -31.16 -20.58 -40.96
C GLN A 451 -31.56 -21.62 -42.00
N ALA A 452 -32.73 -22.22 -41.84
CA ALA A 452 -33.33 -23.12 -42.82
C ALA A 452 -34.32 -22.35 -43.71
N LYS A 453 -34.12 -22.43 -45.03
CA LYS A 453 -34.96 -21.77 -46.03
C LYS A 453 -35.08 -22.61 -47.30
N ASN A 454 -36.07 -22.32 -48.14
CA ASN A 454 -36.11 -22.91 -49.47
C ASN A 454 -35.22 -22.13 -50.46
N GLU A 455 -35.14 -22.57 -51.72
CA GLU A 455 -34.37 -21.91 -52.77
C GLU A 455 -34.87 -20.51 -53.15
N LEU A 456 -36.07 -20.13 -52.69
CA LEU A 456 -36.66 -18.79 -52.83
C LEU A 456 -36.44 -17.90 -51.59
N GLY A 457 -35.77 -18.41 -50.56
CA GLY A 457 -35.54 -17.70 -49.30
C GLY A 457 -36.70 -17.77 -48.30
N THR A 458 -37.77 -18.53 -48.58
CA THR A 458 -38.87 -18.72 -47.63
C THR A 458 -38.39 -19.54 -46.42
N PRO A 459 -38.60 -19.07 -45.18
CA PRO A 459 -38.25 -19.81 -43.98
C PRO A 459 -38.88 -21.20 -43.87
N ILE A 460 -38.14 -22.15 -43.32
CA ILE A 460 -38.64 -23.50 -43.03
C ILE A 460 -38.66 -23.72 -41.52
N SER A 461 -39.85 -23.62 -40.95
CA SER A 461 -40.10 -23.87 -39.54
C SER A 461 -40.15 -25.35 -39.16
N ASN A 462 -39.86 -25.64 -37.89
CA ASN A 462 -39.87 -26.98 -37.31
C ASN A 462 -38.99 -28.01 -38.06
N MET A 463 -37.95 -27.54 -38.76
CA MET A 463 -37.00 -28.43 -39.43
C MET A 463 -36.16 -29.16 -38.38
N ASN A 464 -36.19 -30.50 -38.39
CA ASN A 464 -35.39 -31.31 -37.48
C ASN A 464 -33.98 -31.55 -38.07
N LEU A 465 -32.96 -31.14 -37.32
CA LEU A 465 -31.55 -31.32 -37.65
C LEU A 465 -30.82 -32.10 -36.54
N LEU A 466 -29.78 -32.82 -36.92
CA LEU A 466 -28.73 -33.29 -36.00
C LEU A 466 -27.48 -32.46 -36.20
N LEU A 467 -26.82 -32.12 -35.09
CA LEU A 467 -25.43 -31.66 -35.11
C LEU A 467 -24.50 -32.86 -34.93
N LEU A 468 -23.56 -33.02 -35.84
CA LEU A 468 -22.57 -34.09 -35.82
C LEU A 468 -21.18 -33.50 -35.60
N ASP A 469 -20.32 -34.20 -34.85
CA ASP A 469 -18.92 -33.84 -34.69
C ASP A 469 -18.08 -34.20 -35.93
N ALA A 470 -16.77 -33.95 -35.88
CA ALA A 470 -15.83 -34.26 -36.95
C ALA A 470 -15.81 -35.75 -37.32
N ASN A 471 -16.11 -36.64 -36.37
CA ASN A 471 -16.16 -38.09 -36.54
C ASN A 471 -17.56 -38.60 -36.92
N LYS A 472 -18.50 -37.69 -37.24
CA LYS A 472 -19.90 -37.98 -37.58
C LYS A 472 -20.74 -38.56 -36.44
N ASN A 473 -20.29 -38.44 -35.20
CA ASN A 473 -21.11 -38.81 -34.04
C ASN A 473 -22.09 -37.68 -33.69
N VAL A 474 -23.25 -38.05 -33.17
CA VAL A 474 -24.25 -37.07 -32.76
C VAL A 474 -23.79 -36.31 -31.51
N VAL A 475 -23.81 -34.98 -31.59
CA VAL A 475 -23.45 -34.09 -30.50
C VAL A 475 -24.60 -34.01 -29.50
N ARG A 476 -24.29 -34.17 -28.21
CA ARG A 476 -25.24 -33.95 -27.12
C ARG A 476 -25.33 -32.46 -26.78
N LEU A 477 -26.56 -32.02 -26.56
CA LEU A 477 -26.95 -30.64 -26.31
C LEU A 477 -27.91 -30.56 -25.12
N ALA A 478 -28.00 -29.39 -24.52
CA ALA A 478 -29.03 -29.04 -23.54
C ALA A 478 -29.92 -27.92 -24.11
N ILE A 479 -31.17 -27.85 -23.64
CA ILE A 479 -32.07 -26.73 -23.96
C ILE A 479 -31.55 -25.46 -23.28
N ASN A 480 -31.50 -24.36 -24.04
CA ASN A 480 -31.09 -23.04 -23.57
C ASN A 480 -32.12 -21.95 -23.95
N GLY A 481 -33.39 -22.33 -24.07
CA GLY A 481 -34.51 -21.50 -24.50
C GLY A 481 -35.27 -22.10 -25.68
N ASN A 482 -36.29 -21.38 -26.16
CA ASN A 482 -37.08 -21.81 -27.31
C ASN A 482 -36.21 -21.83 -28.58
N TYR A 483 -36.09 -23.02 -29.19
CA TYR A 483 -35.25 -23.26 -30.38
C TYR A 483 -33.77 -22.84 -30.20
N ARG A 484 -33.32 -22.75 -28.95
CA ARG A 484 -31.93 -22.42 -28.57
C ARG A 484 -31.34 -23.57 -27.77
N TYR A 485 -30.12 -23.92 -28.13
CA TYR A 485 -29.42 -25.06 -27.56
C TYR A 485 -28.04 -24.64 -27.10
N LYS A 486 -27.47 -25.45 -26.22
CA LYS A 486 -26.12 -25.27 -25.71
C LYS A 486 -25.39 -26.61 -25.73
N TYR A 487 -24.13 -26.60 -26.14
CA TYR A 487 -23.30 -27.80 -26.08
C TYR A 487 -23.21 -28.35 -24.66
N SER A 488 -23.43 -29.66 -24.50
CA SER A 488 -23.29 -30.33 -23.22
C SER A 488 -22.92 -31.79 -23.41
N LYS A 489 -21.80 -32.23 -22.84
CA LYS A 489 -21.36 -33.64 -22.91
C LYS A 489 -22.40 -34.59 -22.31
N THR A 490 -23.16 -34.14 -21.32
CA THR A 490 -24.19 -34.91 -20.61
C THR A 490 -25.61 -34.48 -21.00
N GLY A 491 -25.75 -33.69 -22.06
CA GLY A 491 -27.03 -33.23 -22.56
C GLY A 491 -27.94 -34.39 -22.97
N ASP A 492 -29.24 -34.17 -22.79
CA ASP A 492 -30.32 -35.09 -23.14
C ASP A 492 -30.83 -34.88 -24.58
N ARG A 493 -30.47 -33.77 -25.23
CA ARG A 493 -30.89 -33.45 -26.60
C ARG A 493 -29.86 -33.86 -27.63
N THR A 494 -30.34 -34.48 -28.70
CA THR A 494 -29.57 -34.88 -29.89
C THR A 494 -30.09 -34.23 -31.17
N SER A 495 -31.36 -33.85 -31.18
CA SER A 495 -32.03 -33.14 -32.27
C SER A 495 -32.26 -31.69 -31.91
N ILE A 496 -32.21 -30.83 -32.92
CA ILE A 496 -32.52 -29.40 -32.84
C ILE A 496 -33.59 -29.05 -33.87
N TRP A 497 -34.41 -28.07 -33.55
CA TRP A 497 -35.49 -27.62 -34.41
C TRP A 497 -35.36 -26.13 -34.71
N THR A 498 -35.80 -25.73 -35.90
CA THR A 498 -35.92 -24.32 -36.29
C THR A 498 -37.25 -23.72 -35.84
N ASP A 499 -37.24 -22.43 -35.49
CA ASP A 499 -38.41 -21.65 -35.15
C ASP A 499 -39.28 -21.29 -36.38
N GLU A 500 -40.29 -20.44 -36.21
CA GLU A 500 -41.18 -19.98 -37.29
C GLU A 500 -40.46 -19.22 -38.41
N MET A 501 -39.35 -18.55 -38.09
CA MET A 501 -38.49 -17.86 -39.04
C MET A 501 -37.39 -18.77 -39.61
N GLY A 502 -37.44 -20.07 -39.33
CA GLY A 502 -36.50 -21.05 -39.80
C GLY A 502 -35.13 -20.97 -39.10
N ILE A 503 -35.05 -20.36 -37.91
CA ILE A 503 -33.79 -20.10 -37.21
C ILE A 503 -33.63 -21.02 -35.99
N THR A 504 -32.40 -21.44 -35.71
CA THR A 504 -32.01 -22.04 -34.43
C THR A 504 -30.59 -21.62 -34.06
N GLN A 505 -30.27 -21.60 -32.77
CA GLN A 505 -28.96 -21.20 -32.25
C GLN A 505 -28.35 -22.28 -31.35
N ILE A 506 -27.04 -22.46 -31.45
CA ILE A 506 -26.27 -23.37 -30.59
C ILE A 506 -25.08 -22.61 -30.00
N THR A 507 -24.98 -22.57 -28.67
CA THR A 507 -23.89 -21.88 -27.97
C THR A 507 -22.94 -22.83 -27.25
N ASP A 508 -21.81 -22.30 -26.78
CA ASP A 508 -20.73 -23.01 -26.08
C ASP A 508 -20.15 -24.22 -26.84
N LEU A 509 -20.22 -24.21 -28.17
CA LEU A 509 -19.65 -25.27 -28.99
C LEU A 509 -18.13 -25.22 -28.93
N PRO A 510 -17.43 -26.31 -28.58
CA PRO A 510 -15.99 -26.39 -28.75
C PRO A 510 -15.58 -25.99 -30.17
N THR A 511 -14.50 -25.24 -30.32
CA THR A 511 -14.01 -24.87 -31.65
C THR A 511 -13.63 -26.11 -32.45
N GLY A 512 -13.97 -26.16 -33.73
CA GLY A 512 -13.65 -27.28 -34.60
C GLY A 512 -14.66 -27.50 -35.71
N GLN A 513 -14.49 -28.62 -36.41
CA GLN A 513 -15.35 -29.03 -37.51
C GLN A 513 -16.57 -29.80 -37.01
N TYR A 514 -17.74 -29.43 -37.51
CA TYR A 514 -19.04 -30.05 -37.30
C TYR A 514 -19.77 -30.24 -38.62
N TYR A 515 -20.91 -30.94 -38.56
CA TYR A 515 -21.82 -31.09 -39.68
C TYR A 515 -23.28 -31.02 -39.24
N LEU A 516 -24.13 -30.46 -40.10
CA LEU A 516 -25.58 -30.44 -39.92
C LEU A 516 -26.21 -31.49 -40.83
N ARG A 517 -26.96 -32.42 -40.23
CA ARG A 517 -27.71 -33.46 -40.95
C ARG A 517 -29.20 -33.20 -40.84
N GLN A 518 -29.87 -33.16 -41.99
CA GLN A 518 -31.32 -33.06 -42.04
C GLN A 518 -31.97 -34.41 -41.73
N VAL A 519 -32.82 -34.46 -40.69
CA VAL A 519 -33.52 -35.69 -40.29
C VAL A 519 -34.79 -35.88 -41.08
N ASN A 520 -35.63 -34.84 -41.12
CA ASN A 520 -36.92 -34.83 -41.79
C ASN A 520 -37.01 -33.70 -42.81
N THR A 521 -38.04 -33.75 -43.64
CA THR A 521 -38.31 -32.71 -44.63
C THR A 521 -39.79 -32.41 -44.65
N LYS A 522 -40.13 -31.12 -44.72
CA LYS A 522 -41.50 -30.65 -44.81
C LYS A 522 -42.12 -31.07 -46.14
N ASN A 523 -43.42 -31.38 -46.15
CA ASN A 523 -44.16 -31.71 -47.37
C ASN A 523 -43.97 -30.60 -48.43
N GLY A 524 -43.75 -31.01 -49.67
CA GLY A 524 -43.46 -30.10 -50.79
C GLY A 524 -41.98 -29.69 -50.93
N LEU A 525 -41.06 -30.20 -50.11
CA LEU A 525 -39.62 -29.98 -50.26
C LEU A 525 -38.86 -31.31 -50.49
N VAL A 526 -37.73 -31.25 -51.18
CA VAL A 526 -36.82 -32.39 -51.36
C VAL A 526 -35.90 -32.48 -50.14
N LYS A 527 -35.75 -33.69 -49.59
CA LYS A 527 -34.83 -33.94 -48.47
C LYS A 527 -33.39 -33.87 -48.95
N ARG A 528 -32.53 -33.16 -48.21
CA ARG A 528 -31.09 -33.24 -48.43
C ARG A 528 -30.56 -34.58 -47.93
N THR A 529 -29.72 -35.21 -48.73
CA THR A 529 -29.04 -36.47 -48.40
C THR A 529 -27.60 -36.27 -47.90
N THR A 530 -27.04 -35.08 -48.10
CA THR A 530 -25.66 -34.73 -47.72
C THR A 530 -25.63 -33.84 -46.49
N ASP A 531 -24.73 -34.12 -45.54
CA ASP A 531 -24.49 -33.25 -44.39
C ASP A 531 -23.84 -31.92 -44.83
N ARG A 532 -24.24 -30.81 -44.21
CA ARG A 532 -23.61 -29.51 -44.43
C ARG A 532 -22.45 -29.30 -43.45
N PRO A 533 -21.21 -29.01 -43.90
CA PRO A 533 -20.11 -28.68 -43.00
C PRO A 533 -20.34 -27.35 -42.26
N LEU A 534 -19.88 -27.29 -41.01
CA LEU A 534 -19.95 -26.14 -40.13
C LEU A 534 -18.65 -26.05 -39.33
N PHE A 535 -17.87 -24.98 -39.50
CA PHE A 535 -16.64 -24.78 -38.73
C PHE A 535 -16.88 -23.73 -37.65
N ILE A 536 -16.67 -24.11 -36.38
CA ILE A 536 -16.84 -23.24 -35.23
C ILE A 536 -15.51 -22.62 -34.86
N GLU A 537 -15.46 -21.29 -34.92
CA GLU A 537 -14.29 -20.49 -34.57
C GLU A 537 -14.39 -19.95 -33.15
N PHE A 538 -13.23 -19.64 -32.56
CA PHE A 538 -13.15 -19.11 -31.19
C PHE A 538 -13.89 -17.76 -31.09
N GLN A 539 -14.84 -17.68 -30.15
CA GLN A 539 -15.63 -16.48 -29.83
C GLN A 539 -16.35 -15.83 -31.03
N LYS A 540 -16.59 -16.58 -32.10
CA LYS A 540 -17.43 -16.13 -33.21
C LYS A 540 -18.75 -16.87 -33.21
N ASP A 541 -19.78 -16.18 -33.69
CA ASP A 541 -21.02 -16.82 -34.09
C ASP A 541 -20.95 -17.17 -35.58
N LYS A 542 -21.05 -18.47 -35.88
CA LYS A 542 -21.01 -18.95 -37.26
C LYS A 542 -22.41 -19.02 -37.83
N GLU A 543 -22.67 -18.20 -38.84
CA GLU A 543 -23.89 -18.31 -39.63
C GLU A 543 -23.80 -19.48 -40.62
N ALA A 544 -24.86 -20.29 -40.69
CA ALA A 544 -25.00 -21.39 -41.63
C ALA A 544 -26.41 -21.50 -42.17
N GLU A 545 -26.54 -21.84 -43.45
CA GLU A 545 -27.85 -21.95 -44.09
C GLU A 545 -28.18 -23.40 -44.48
N ILE A 546 -29.40 -23.86 -44.28
CA ILE A 546 -29.89 -25.10 -44.87
C ILE A 546 -30.89 -24.73 -45.95
N ILE A 547 -30.45 -24.83 -47.21
CA ILE A 547 -31.29 -24.56 -48.38
C ILE A 547 -31.88 -25.89 -48.85
N ASN A 548 -33.21 -25.99 -48.85
CA ASN A 548 -33.97 -27.08 -49.45
C ASN A 548 -34.62 -26.62 -50.76
N VAL A 549 -34.79 -27.52 -51.72
CA VAL A 549 -35.49 -27.23 -52.98
C VAL A 549 -36.94 -27.70 -52.93
N ARG A 550 -37.85 -26.93 -53.51
CA ARG A 550 -39.26 -27.35 -53.67
C ARG A 550 -39.38 -28.58 -54.56
N ARG A 551 -40.38 -29.41 -54.27
CA ARG A 551 -40.80 -30.53 -55.12
C ARG A 551 -41.65 -29.98 -56.26
N VAL A 552 -41.01 -29.65 -57.36
CA VAL A 552 -41.65 -29.08 -58.54
C VAL A 552 -41.37 -29.90 -59.80
N GLY A 553 -42.27 -29.82 -60.77
CA GLY A 553 -42.11 -30.34 -62.13
C GLY A 553 -42.59 -29.31 -63.15
N SER A 554 -42.74 -29.74 -64.40
CA SER A 554 -43.32 -28.92 -65.47
C SER A 554 -44.34 -29.73 -66.27
N ALA A 555 -45.13 -29.03 -67.07
CA ALA A 555 -46.00 -29.63 -68.05
C ALA A 555 -45.87 -28.93 -69.40
N THR A 556 -45.82 -29.74 -70.45
CA THR A 556 -45.97 -29.30 -71.83
C THR A 556 -47.32 -29.79 -72.34
N ILE A 557 -48.18 -28.85 -72.71
CA ILE A 557 -49.55 -29.11 -73.13
C ILE A 557 -49.65 -28.94 -74.64
N ARG A 558 -50.18 -29.95 -75.33
CA ARG A 558 -50.43 -29.98 -76.78
C ARG A 558 -51.94 -30.03 -77.06
N ALA A 559 -52.50 -28.98 -77.61
CA ALA A 559 -53.88 -28.96 -78.08
C ALA A 559 -53.93 -29.44 -79.55
N THR A 560 -54.59 -30.57 -79.80
CA THR A 560 -54.65 -31.19 -81.13
C THR A 560 -56.05 -31.70 -81.46
N ASP A 561 -56.30 -31.96 -82.74
CA ASP A 561 -57.45 -32.75 -83.17
C ASP A 561 -57.20 -34.25 -82.98
N GLU A 562 -58.20 -35.08 -83.33
CA GLU A 562 -58.11 -36.53 -83.29
C GLU A 562 -57.06 -37.13 -84.26
N LYS A 563 -56.53 -36.34 -85.19
CA LYS A 563 -55.49 -36.73 -86.16
C LYS A 563 -54.10 -36.20 -85.77
N GLY A 564 -54.00 -35.46 -84.65
CA GLY A 564 -52.75 -34.88 -84.16
C GLY A 564 -52.40 -33.51 -84.75
N ASN A 565 -53.27 -32.90 -85.56
CA ASN A 565 -53.04 -31.54 -86.06
C ASN A 565 -53.27 -30.51 -84.95
N PRO A 566 -52.48 -29.42 -84.89
CA PRO A 566 -52.60 -28.44 -83.82
C PRO A 566 -53.90 -27.64 -83.89
N ILE A 567 -54.55 -27.43 -82.73
CA ILE A 567 -55.76 -26.61 -82.60
C ILE A 567 -55.45 -25.23 -82.04
N ARG A 568 -55.89 -24.17 -82.74
CA ARG A 568 -55.71 -22.77 -82.34
C ARG A 568 -56.92 -21.89 -82.74
N PRO A 569 -57.30 -20.88 -81.94
CA PRO A 569 -56.76 -20.56 -80.61
C PRO A 569 -57.40 -21.44 -79.53
N MET A 570 -56.59 -21.98 -78.62
CA MET A 570 -57.06 -22.79 -77.48
C MET A 570 -56.76 -22.05 -76.17
N ASN A 571 -57.81 -21.80 -75.37
CA ASN A 571 -57.73 -21.20 -74.04
C ASN A 571 -58.10 -22.23 -72.96
N MET A 572 -57.22 -22.41 -71.99
CA MET A 572 -57.36 -23.45 -70.96
C MET A 572 -57.10 -22.88 -69.57
N ALA A 573 -57.81 -23.36 -68.57
CA ALA A 573 -57.43 -23.18 -67.17
C ALA A 573 -56.69 -24.42 -66.67
N LEU A 574 -55.64 -24.21 -65.88
CA LEU A 574 -55.05 -25.25 -65.04
C LEU A 574 -55.75 -25.21 -63.68
N LEU A 575 -56.27 -26.34 -63.24
CA LEU A 575 -56.95 -26.48 -61.95
C LEU A 575 -56.12 -27.37 -61.02
N ASP A 576 -56.13 -27.09 -59.72
CA ASP A 576 -55.51 -27.93 -58.70
C ASP A 576 -56.36 -29.18 -58.40
N ALA A 577 -55.91 -30.02 -57.47
CA ALA A 577 -56.60 -31.24 -57.06
C ALA A 577 -58.03 -30.98 -56.54
N ASN A 578 -58.28 -29.79 -55.97
CA ASN A 578 -59.57 -29.34 -55.43
C ASN A 578 -60.42 -28.59 -56.47
N LYS A 579 -60.00 -28.57 -57.74
CA LYS A 579 -60.65 -27.87 -58.86
C LYS A 579 -60.62 -26.33 -58.77
N ASN A 580 -59.74 -25.76 -57.95
CA ASN A 580 -59.51 -24.32 -57.95
C ASN A 580 -58.56 -23.93 -59.09
N VAL A 581 -58.73 -22.72 -59.64
CA VAL A 581 -57.85 -22.22 -60.69
C VAL A 581 -56.46 -21.92 -60.13
N VAL A 582 -55.44 -22.49 -60.78
CA VAL A 582 -54.03 -22.27 -60.46
C VAL A 582 -53.59 -20.91 -61.02
N LYS A 583 -53.03 -20.07 -60.16
CA LYS A 583 -52.43 -18.79 -60.57
C LYS A 583 -51.04 -18.98 -61.17
N LEU A 584 -50.80 -18.27 -62.27
CA LEU A 584 -49.59 -18.34 -63.07
C LEU A 584 -49.07 -16.93 -63.36
N SER A 585 -47.80 -16.85 -63.75
CA SER A 585 -47.24 -15.67 -64.40
C SER A 585 -46.71 -16.05 -65.77
N ILE A 586 -46.81 -15.12 -66.73
CA ILE A 586 -46.19 -15.29 -68.04
C ILE A 586 -44.67 -15.10 -67.91
N THR A 587 -43.89 -16.04 -68.43
CA THR A 587 -42.43 -15.92 -68.48
C THR A 587 -41.94 -15.49 -69.86
N SER A 588 -42.63 -15.93 -70.90
CA SER A 588 -42.48 -15.49 -72.29
C SER A 588 -43.77 -15.82 -73.04
N SER A 589 -43.90 -15.41 -74.30
CA SER A 589 -45.05 -15.77 -75.14
C SER A 589 -45.38 -17.27 -75.05
N TYR A 590 -46.63 -17.59 -74.66
CA TYR A 590 -47.16 -18.94 -74.49
C TYR A 590 -46.42 -19.84 -73.48
N ARG A 591 -45.55 -19.27 -72.64
CA ARG A 591 -44.89 -19.97 -71.53
C ARG A 591 -45.26 -19.34 -70.20
N TYR A 592 -45.57 -20.20 -69.26
CA TYR A 592 -46.08 -19.82 -67.95
C TYR A 592 -45.24 -20.48 -66.86
N LYS A 593 -45.27 -19.87 -65.69
CA LYS A 593 -44.69 -20.42 -64.46
C LYS A 593 -45.72 -20.35 -63.36
N TYR A 594 -45.77 -21.40 -62.53
CA TYR A 594 -46.57 -21.38 -61.31
C TYR A 594 -46.17 -20.18 -60.46
N ASN A 595 -47.16 -19.35 -60.13
CA ASN A 595 -46.96 -18.21 -59.25
C ASN A 595 -48.26 -17.98 -58.45
N PRO A 596 -48.28 -18.28 -57.14
CA PRO A 596 -49.49 -18.12 -56.33
C PRO A 596 -49.97 -16.67 -56.22
N THR A 597 -49.10 -15.69 -56.45
CA THR A 597 -49.46 -14.25 -56.53
C THR A 597 -49.57 -13.74 -57.96
N GLY A 598 -49.50 -14.63 -58.95
CA GLY A 598 -49.62 -14.30 -60.37
C GLY A 598 -51.02 -13.79 -60.74
N ASP A 599 -51.07 -13.07 -61.85
CA ASP A 599 -52.27 -12.45 -62.41
C ASP A 599 -52.97 -13.35 -63.46
N ARG A 600 -52.31 -14.41 -63.95
CA ARG A 600 -52.84 -15.29 -65.00
C ARG A 600 -53.61 -16.45 -64.41
N THR A 601 -54.85 -16.62 -64.90
CA THR A 601 -55.79 -17.70 -64.56
C THR A 601 -56.04 -18.65 -65.73
N SER A 602 -55.54 -18.32 -66.92
CA SER A 602 -55.65 -19.15 -68.11
C SER A 602 -54.37 -19.13 -68.93
N VAL A 603 -54.21 -20.15 -69.76
CA VAL A 603 -53.07 -20.34 -70.67
C VAL A 603 -53.58 -20.46 -72.11
N TRP A 604 -52.78 -19.93 -73.03
CA TRP A 604 -53.01 -20.03 -74.46
C TRP A 604 -51.91 -20.85 -75.12
N VAL A 605 -52.26 -21.52 -76.22
CA VAL A 605 -51.31 -22.27 -77.06
C VAL A 605 -50.72 -21.42 -78.19
N ASP A 606 -49.51 -21.76 -78.61
CA ASP A 606 -48.79 -21.13 -79.72
C ASP A 606 -49.31 -21.57 -81.11
N ALA A 607 -48.57 -21.25 -82.18
CA ALA A 607 -48.92 -21.63 -83.55
C ALA A 607 -48.89 -23.16 -83.80
N ASN A 608 -48.15 -23.90 -82.97
CA ASN A 608 -48.05 -25.36 -83.04
C ASN A 608 -49.00 -26.05 -82.05
N GLY A 609 -49.94 -25.31 -81.45
CA GLY A 609 -50.86 -25.85 -80.45
C GLY A 609 -50.18 -26.18 -79.12
N ILE A 610 -49.01 -25.60 -78.81
CA ILE A 610 -48.22 -25.93 -77.62
C ILE A 610 -48.22 -24.79 -76.59
N THR A 611 -48.28 -25.15 -75.31
CA THR A 611 -47.90 -24.26 -74.19
C THR A 611 -47.11 -25.02 -73.14
N GLN A 612 -46.31 -24.30 -72.35
CA GLN A 612 -45.51 -24.88 -71.27
C GLN A 612 -45.80 -24.17 -69.94
N ILE A 613 -45.93 -24.94 -68.86
CA ILE A 613 -46.09 -24.46 -67.50
C ILE A 613 -44.97 -25.05 -66.63
N THR A 614 -44.17 -24.20 -66.01
CA THR A 614 -42.99 -24.60 -65.22
C THR A 614 -43.18 -24.33 -63.73
N ASP A 615 -42.32 -24.93 -62.90
CA ASP A 615 -42.27 -24.74 -61.44
C ASP A 615 -43.55 -25.16 -60.70
N LEU A 616 -44.33 -26.08 -61.30
CA LEU A 616 -45.56 -26.59 -60.72
C LEU A 616 -45.24 -27.49 -59.52
N PRO A 617 -45.83 -27.26 -58.34
CA PRO A 617 -45.76 -28.22 -57.24
C PRO A 617 -46.15 -29.62 -57.71
N THR A 618 -45.46 -30.66 -57.23
CA THR A 618 -45.83 -32.04 -57.59
C THR A 618 -47.23 -32.37 -57.06
N GLY A 619 -48.04 -33.04 -57.87
CA GLY A 619 -49.39 -33.42 -57.47
C GLY A 619 -50.35 -33.56 -58.65
N GLN A 620 -51.63 -33.76 -58.32
CA GLN A 620 -52.71 -33.88 -59.28
C GLN A 620 -53.24 -32.50 -59.68
N TYR A 621 -53.39 -32.30 -60.98
CA TYR A 621 -53.96 -31.13 -61.63
C TYR A 621 -55.00 -31.57 -62.66
N TYR A 622 -55.71 -30.59 -63.21
CA TYR A 622 -56.62 -30.79 -64.33
C TYR A 622 -56.55 -29.66 -65.34
N LEU A 623 -56.70 -29.99 -66.62
CA LEU A 623 -56.84 -29.01 -67.70
C LEU A 623 -58.30 -28.89 -68.08
N ARG A 624 -58.84 -27.66 -68.03
CA ARG A 624 -60.21 -27.32 -68.43
C ARG A 624 -60.17 -26.41 -69.65
N GLN A 625 -60.86 -26.80 -70.71
CA GLN A 625 -61.09 -25.91 -71.85
C GLN A 625 -62.10 -24.83 -71.46
N LEU A 626 -61.77 -23.56 -71.69
CA LEU A 626 -62.61 -22.43 -71.30
C LEU A 626 -63.54 -21.94 -72.43
N SER A 627 -63.16 -22.19 -73.68
CA SER A 627 -63.88 -21.70 -74.86
C SER A 627 -63.92 -22.74 -75.98
N LYS A 628 -65.06 -22.85 -76.68
CA LYS A 628 -65.19 -23.62 -77.92
C LYS A 628 -64.25 -23.07 -78.99
N VAL A 629 -63.62 -23.98 -79.75
CA VAL A 629 -62.84 -23.63 -80.96
C VAL A 629 -63.69 -23.98 -82.19
N ASN A 630 -63.74 -23.07 -83.17
CA ASN A 630 -64.58 -23.26 -84.35
C ASN A 630 -64.20 -24.54 -85.13
N GLY A 631 -65.19 -25.33 -85.54
CA GLY A 631 -65.01 -26.61 -86.25
C GLY A 631 -64.71 -27.82 -85.35
N TYR A 632 -64.66 -27.64 -84.02
CA TYR A 632 -64.40 -28.70 -83.06
C TYR A 632 -65.42 -28.73 -81.91
N VAL A 633 -65.76 -29.94 -81.46
CA VAL A 633 -66.60 -30.15 -80.29
C VAL A 633 -65.87 -29.63 -79.04
N GLN A 634 -66.52 -28.78 -78.25
CA GLN A 634 -65.95 -28.30 -76.99
C GLN A 634 -65.89 -29.45 -75.99
N ARG A 635 -64.72 -29.64 -75.38
CA ARG A 635 -64.55 -30.60 -74.30
C ARG A 635 -65.14 -30.03 -73.02
N VAL A 636 -66.16 -30.71 -72.48
CA VAL A 636 -66.81 -30.33 -71.21
C VAL A 636 -66.21 -31.03 -69.99
N THR A 637 -65.33 -32.02 -70.19
CA THR A 637 -64.67 -32.76 -69.12
C THR A 637 -63.23 -32.32 -68.90
N ASP A 638 -62.87 -32.13 -67.64
CA ASP A 638 -61.52 -31.85 -67.20
C ASP A 638 -60.57 -33.01 -67.52
N ARG A 639 -59.40 -32.73 -68.12
CA ARG A 639 -58.37 -33.75 -68.34
C ARG A 639 -57.43 -33.82 -67.14
N PRO A 640 -57.25 -34.99 -66.50
CA PRO A 640 -56.29 -35.14 -65.40
C PRO A 640 -54.84 -34.97 -65.90
N LEU A 641 -54.01 -34.34 -65.07
CA LEU A 641 -52.60 -34.10 -65.29
C LEU A 641 -51.86 -34.32 -63.96
N PHE A 642 -50.97 -35.31 -63.89
CA PHE A 642 -50.16 -35.54 -62.69
C PHE A 642 -48.74 -35.02 -62.90
N ILE A 643 -48.32 -34.07 -62.06
CA ILE A 643 -46.98 -33.46 -62.11
C ILE A 643 -46.03 -34.24 -61.19
N GLU A 644 -44.99 -34.80 -61.80
CA GLU A 644 -43.94 -35.54 -61.11
C GLU A 644 -42.72 -34.67 -60.83
N LEU A 645 -41.93 -35.05 -59.81
CA LEU A 645 -40.74 -34.30 -59.40
C LEU A 645 -39.73 -34.23 -60.54
N GLN A 646 -39.30 -33.01 -60.89
CA GLN A 646 -38.25 -32.70 -61.87
C GLN A 646 -38.48 -33.32 -63.27
N LYS A 647 -39.71 -33.70 -63.60
CA LYS A 647 -40.07 -34.19 -64.94
C LYS A 647 -40.93 -33.15 -65.65
N ASP A 648 -40.78 -33.10 -66.97
CA ASP A 648 -41.74 -32.43 -67.84
C ASP A 648 -42.82 -33.42 -68.25
N LYS A 649 -44.06 -33.15 -67.85
CA LYS A 649 -45.19 -34.01 -68.19
C LYS A 649 -45.82 -33.53 -69.48
N ALA A 650 -45.73 -34.36 -70.52
CA ALA A 650 -46.53 -34.17 -71.73
C ALA A 650 -48.01 -34.45 -71.43
N ALA A 651 -48.88 -33.51 -71.81
CA ALA A 651 -50.32 -33.62 -71.73
C ALA A 651 -50.92 -33.19 -73.07
N GLU A 652 -51.90 -33.93 -73.57
CA GLU A 652 -52.61 -33.53 -74.78
C GLU A 652 -53.98 -32.95 -74.43
N MET A 653 -54.54 -32.08 -75.24
CA MET A 653 -55.94 -31.70 -75.17
C MET A 653 -56.52 -31.99 -76.54
N ILE A 654 -57.13 -33.17 -76.66
CA ILE A 654 -57.71 -33.64 -77.91
C ILE A 654 -59.16 -33.18 -77.98
N ASN A 655 -59.52 -32.48 -79.06
CA ASN A 655 -60.89 -32.16 -79.42
C ASN A 655 -61.24 -32.85 -80.74
N TYR A 656 -62.48 -33.34 -80.85
CA TYR A 656 -62.96 -33.99 -82.06
C TYR A 656 -63.54 -32.98 -83.03
N SER A 657 -63.26 -33.16 -84.32
CA SER A 657 -63.90 -32.37 -85.38
C SER A 657 -65.43 -32.51 -85.30
N GLU A 658 -66.17 -31.46 -85.66
CA GLU A 658 -67.65 -31.50 -85.71
C GLU A 658 -68.20 -32.28 -86.92
N LYS A 659 -67.31 -32.81 -87.78
CA LYS A 659 -67.66 -33.55 -88.99
C LYS A 659 -67.63 -35.06 -88.79
#